data_AF-A0A175YH06-F1
#
_entry.id   AF-A0A175YH06-F1
#
_cell.length_a   1.000
_cell.length_b   1.000
_cell.length_c   1.000
_cell.angle_alpha   90.00
_cell.angle_beta   90.00
_cell.angle_gamma   90.00
#
_symmetry.space_group_name_H-M   'P 1'
#
loop_
_entity.id
_entity.type
_entity.pdbx_description
1 polymer ?
#
loop_
_entity_poly.entity_id
_entity_poly.type
_entity_poly.pdbx_seq_one_letter_code
_entity_poly.pdbx_strand_id
1 'polypeptide(L)'
;MLSQLSLKSCKFSSDIPEWISTQKNLDILDLSNSSLTGKFPLWLAEMDIKSILLSHNKLTGSIPSRLFQSSSLSILALSKNNFSGELPENIGDAHNIKVLMLSANNLSGAIPKSIADIPELVLLDLSRNKFSGNTFPVFDPNGSLYYGDFSSNELSGEIPVSFCKDTGILALGENKFSGRLPRGLTNMIRLEYLDLHDNNITANQYINNEMELNWIENTITPISGMFTFTMEIDGLMVYWKKAIQGLSGNNRHFYTLLDLSNNKLSGDIPVSIGHLKGLKLLNISNNRLSGNIPQSLGDLESIEALDLSNNNISDVSNNKLSGKIPRGAQMDTMNDPSYFANNSGLCGMQIRVTCSEHELKPEAHVDGDDGEISGNGLANLTSIVRLDMSNNHFYGSIPAQLFYLRLLRFLDLSDNSLKGSLSTEIGKLGNSRTLKLDGNSLFGNIPLQIGNLTKLQHISISLNELSGGIPDSIFTLKRLEGLDLSSNNLRMQIPSQIGNLSRISTLVISKNSFTGAIPTSVRNLSKLETLQLEDNMLGGETPSWLFDMESLKNLFLGGNKINWNKIVKIVPKCMLSRLSLRSSQISGDIPEWISTQKNLDILELSYNQLTGIFPPWLAELEVGNLLLSNNELSGSIPSRLFQSQRLSVLALSRNNFSGELPKNVGDAKEISVLMLSGNNLSGPVPESIVDMHQLLLLDLSRNNLSGPVPAFDADGFLMYVDLSSNKLSGDVPSSLGISMIVLALGKNKFSGNLPRNLTDMKYLEHLDIHDNNITGNFPEFFSQMSALQVLILRNNSLHSLQSNSFSNQSALRILDLSNNNLVGSIPLDLGNVVSMAGIFDRYYISIRTNGIQVNWIEASITLITGMFTFKIEMNELTVNWKNAIQGLSSHSRHIYSLLDLSKNKLSGEIPASLGLLKELKLLNFSNNRLSGHIPRSFGDLESIETLDLSYNDISGTIPQSFSKLKQLSVLDVSNNKLSGEIPRGGQMDTINDQSYFANNSGLCGMQIKVKCSEDEPTSDDVQEEDDDVEQEPWFLWTGVWIGFLLGFISSVLTAFLSGYFVLPIPKYNSIHYRHR
;
A
#
# COMPACT_ATOMS: atom_id res chain seq x y z
N MET A 1 -19.05 39.23 53.02
CA MET A 1 -17.98 38.74 53.92
C MET A 1 -17.61 37.29 53.58
N LEU A 2 -17.74 36.86 52.32
CA LEU A 2 -17.34 35.51 51.92
C LEU A 2 -15.81 35.44 51.84
N SER A 3 -15.22 34.39 52.42
CA SER A 3 -13.81 34.04 52.22
C SER A 3 -13.60 32.98 51.15
N GLN A 4 -14.62 32.16 50.88
CA GLN A 4 -14.60 31.17 49.80
C GLN A 4 -15.99 31.13 49.16
N LEU A 5 -16.03 31.03 47.83
CA LEU A 5 -17.24 30.84 47.04
C LEU A 5 -16.96 29.76 46.00
N SER A 6 -17.55 28.58 46.19
CA SER A 6 -17.55 27.51 45.18
C SER A 6 -18.98 27.23 44.74
N LEU A 7 -19.23 27.38 43.45
CA LEU A 7 -20.47 27.04 42.75
C LEU A 7 -20.15 26.11 41.56
N LYS A 8 -19.16 25.23 41.73
CA LYS A 8 -18.72 24.29 40.71
C LYS A 8 -19.86 23.39 40.24
N SER A 9 -19.96 23.17 38.92
CA SER A 9 -20.98 22.32 38.27
C SER A 9 -22.43 22.82 38.44
N CYS A 10 -22.62 24.09 38.80
CA CYS A 10 -23.93 24.74 38.80
C CYS A 10 -24.21 25.34 37.41
N LYS A 11 -25.43 25.18 36.88
CA LYS A 11 -25.78 25.71 35.55
C LYS A 11 -26.06 27.22 35.60
N PHE A 12 -25.06 28.03 35.31
CA PHE A 12 -25.19 29.47 35.07
C PHE A 12 -25.10 29.74 33.57
N SER A 13 -26.20 30.16 32.96
CA SER A 13 -26.23 30.57 31.54
C SER A 13 -26.08 32.09 31.39
N SER A 14 -25.10 32.67 32.08
CA SER A 14 -24.84 34.10 32.12
C SER A 14 -23.35 34.39 32.35
N ASP A 15 -22.98 35.67 32.30
CA ASP A 15 -21.63 36.13 32.65
C ASP A 15 -21.35 35.98 34.16
N ILE A 16 -20.08 36.14 34.55
CA ILE A 16 -19.67 36.11 35.97
C ILE A 16 -20.40 37.22 36.73
N PRO A 17 -21.16 36.91 37.81
CA PRO A 17 -21.98 37.90 38.49
C PRO A 17 -21.16 39.05 39.11
N GLU A 18 -21.51 40.29 38.76
CA GLU A 18 -20.78 41.48 39.18
C GLU A 18 -20.82 41.70 40.71
N TRP A 19 -21.83 41.21 41.42
CA TRP A 19 -21.91 41.34 42.88
C TRP A 19 -20.73 40.69 43.61
N ILE A 20 -20.03 39.74 43.00
CA ILE A 20 -18.82 39.11 43.56
C ILE A 20 -17.75 40.17 43.85
N SER A 21 -17.67 41.24 43.06
CA SER A 21 -16.75 42.37 43.27
C SER A 21 -16.89 43.04 44.65
N THR A 22 -18.05 42.90 45.31
CA THR A 22 -18.29 43.44 46.65
C THR A 22 -17.67 42.61 47.78
N GLN A 23 -17.20 41.39 47.48
CA GLN A 23 -16.64 40.46 48.45
C GLN A 23 -15.13 40.68 48.65
N LYS A 24 -14.78 41.70 49.43
CA LYS A 24 -13.39 42.13 49.65
C LYS A 24 -12.46 41.12 50.35
N ASN A 25 -12.98 40.08 51.00
CA ASN A 25 -12.20 39.09 51.74
C ASN A 25 -12.14 37.73 51.04
N LEU A 26 -12.52 37.66 49.76
CA LEU A 26 -12.65 36.42 49.03
C LEU A 26 -11.27 35.87 48.65
N ASP A 27 -10.88 34.74 49.25
CA ASP A 27 -9.63 34.04 48.97
C ASP A 27 -9.77 33.02 47.83
N ILE A 28 -10.91 32.34 47.71
CA ILE A 28 -11.15 31.30 46.70
C ILE A 28 -12.46 31.55 45.96
N LEU A 29 -12.37 31.61 44.64
CA LEU A 29 -13.52 31.64 43.74
C LEU A 29 -13.45 30.42 42.81
N ASP A 30 -14.43 29.53 42.91
CA ASP A 30 -14.58 28.38 42.03
C ASP A 30 -15.95 28.37 41.35
N LEU A 31 -15.96 28.69 40.06
CA LEU A 31 -17.15 28.63 39.21
C LEU A 31 -16.92 27.66 38.04
N SER A 32 -16.13 26.62 38.25
CA SER A 32 -15.78 25.67 37.20
C SER A 32 -16.99 24.85 36.73
N ASN A 33 -17.01 24.42 35.46
CA ASN A 33 -18.07 23.60 34.86
C ASN A 33 -19.47 24.23 34.96
N SER A 34 -19.56 25.53 34.77
CA SER A 34 -20.80 26.28 35.06
C SER A 34 -21.55 26.77 33.84
N SER A 35 -21.03 26.56 32.63
CA SER A 35 -21.55 27.13 31.38
C SER A 35 -21.52 28.66 31.29
N LEU A 36 -20.67 29.32 32.10
CA LEU A 36 -20.52 30.78 32.12
C LEU A 36 -20.07 31.31 30.76
N THR A 37 -20.58 32.48 30.37
CA THR A 37 -20.27 33.19 29.12
C THR A 37 -19.57 34.52 29.37
N GLY A 38 -19.30 35.28 28.31
CA GLY A 38 -18.75 36.64 28.42
C GLY A 38 -17.23 36.67 28.47
N LYS A 39 -16.67 37.81 28.84
CA LYS A 39 -15.22 38.02 28.98
C LYS A 39 -14.77 37.87 30.43
N PHE A 40 -13.49 37.63 30.66
CA PHE A 40 -12.91 37.72 32.00
C PHE A 40 -13.09 39.16 32.54
N PRO A 41 -13.77 39.38 33.68
CA PRO A 41 -14.03 40.72 34.18
C PRO A 41 -12.76 41.38 34.72
N LEU A 42 -12.53 42.65 34.35
CA LEU A 42 -11.38 43.42 34.84
C LEU A 42 -11.40 43.59 36.36
N TRP A 43 -12.59 43.77 36.96
CA TRP A 43 -12.72 43.88 38.41
C TRP A 43 -12.23 42.62 39.14
N LEU A 44 -12.39 41.43 38.53
CA LEU A 44 -11.93 40.18 39.13
C LEU A 44 -10.40 40.08 39.09
N ALA A 45 -9.77 40.65 38.06
CA ALA A 45 -8.31 40.75 37.95
C ALA A 45 -7.70 41.73 38.97
N GLU A 46 -8.51 42.63 39.54
CA GLU A 46 -8.10 43.64 40.53
C GLU A 46 -8.38 43.20 41.97
N MET A 47 -9.09 42.09 42.17
CA MET A 47 -9.37 41.57 43.51
C MET A 47 -8.11 40.95 44.13
N ASP A 48 -7.98 41.15 45.44
CA ASP A 48 -6.96 40.51 46.26
C ASP A 48 -7.38 39.07 46.61
N ILE A 49 -7.32 38.17 45.61
CA ILE A 49 -7.81 36.79 45.70
C ILE A 49 -6.67 35.79 45.50
N LYS A 50 -6.70 34.66 46.23
CA LYS A 50 -5.66 33.62 46.18
C LYS A 50 -5.88 32.56 45.11
N SER A 51 -7.12 32.24 44.79
CA SER A 51 -7.44 31.18 43.82
C SER A 51 -8.64 31.53 42.96
N ILE A 52 -8.45 31.47 41.64
CA ILE A 52 -9.49 31.67 40.64
C ILE A 52 -9.60 30.39 39.80
N LEU A 53 -10.71 29.66 39.96
CA LEU A 53 -11.01 28.42 39.25
C LEU A 53 -12.24 28.63 38.36
N LEU A 54 -12.04 28.76 37.06
CA LEU A 54 -13.06 29.05 36.05
C LEU A 54 -13.04 28.07 34.88
N SER A 55 -12.48 26.87 35.09
CA SER A 55 -12.31 25.89 34.02
C SER A 55 -13.64 25.31 33.52
N HIS A 56 -13.68 24.81 32.29
CA HIS A 56 -14.87 24.21 31.65
C HIS A 56 -16.06 25.17 31.57
N ASN A 57 -15.83 26.37 31.06
CA ASN A 57 -16.86 27.35 30.78
C ASN A 57 -16.79 27.78 29.29
N LYS A 58 -17.49 28.85 28.92
CA LYS A 58 -17.52 29.42 27.57
C LYS A 58 -17.00 30.86 27.57
N LEU A 59 -16.06 31.17 28.48
CA LEU A 59 -15.46 32.50 28.60
C LEU A 59 -14.62 32.82 27.36
N THR A 60 -14.61 34.07 26.94
CA THR A 60 -13.97 34.57 25.71
C THR A 60 -13.07 35.77 25.99
N GLY A 61 -12.37 36.26 24.96
CA GLY A 61 -11.49 37.43 25.06
C GLY A 61 -10.07 37.07 25.48
N SER A 62 -9.25 38.09 25.73
CA SER A 62 -7.86 37.92 26.18
C SER A 62 -7.76 37.80 27.69
N ILE A 63 -6.69 37.18 28.19
CA ILE A 63 -6.37 37.14 29.62
C ILE A 63 -5.86 38.53 30.04
N PRO A 64 -6.46 39.20 31.04
CA PRO A 64 -6.01 40.52 31.46
C PRO A 64 -4.61 40.50 32.09
N SER A 65 -3.71 41.36 31.58
CA SER A 65 -2.33 41.51 32.12
C SER A 65 -2.29 41.85 33.61
N ARG A 66 -3.32 42.55 34.11
CA ARG A 66 -3.43 42.96 35.51
C ARG A 66 -3.50 41.80 36.51
N LEU A 67 -3.92 40.60 36.07
CA LEU A 67 -3.92 39.38 36.89
C LEU A 67 -2.52 39.05 37.43
N PHE A 68 -1.50 39.29 36.60
CA PHE A 68 -0.12 38.94 36.91
C PHE A 68 0.59 39.96 37.82
N GLN A 69 -0.10 41.03 38.21
CA GLN A 69 0.37 41.99 39.22
C GLN A 69 -0.21 41.72 40.62
N SER A 70 -1.06 40.70 40.76
CA SER A 70 -1.67 40.36 42.04
C SER A 70 -0.64 39.89 43.05
N SER A 71 -0.65 40.50 44.24
CA SER A 71 0.21 40.10 45.36
C SER A 71 -0.27 38.84 46.09
N SER A 72 -1.43 38.27 45.74
CA SER A 72 -2.03 37.15 46.48
C SER A 72 -2.37 35.95 45.61
N LEU A 73 -2.56 36.12 44.30
CA LEU A 73 -3.00 35.06 43.40
C LEU A 73 -1.95 33.94 43.31
N SER A 74 -2.34 32.74 43.75
CA SER A 74 -1.48 31.55 43.77
C SER A 74 -1.93 30.46 42.79
N ILE A 75 -3.24 30.36 42.54
CA ILE A 75 -3.79 29.36 41.61
C ILE A 75 -4.71 30.07 40.61
N LEU A 76 -4.41 29.91 39.32
CA LEU A 76 -5.24 30.39 38.22
C LEU A 76 -5.55 29.23 37.27
N ALA A 77 -6.81 28.80 37.23
CA ALA A 77 -7.27 27.72 36.36
C ALA A 77 -8.38 28.19 35.42
N LEU A 78 -8.02 28.39 34.15
CA LEU A 78 -8.88 28.90 33.08
C LEU A 78 -9.07 27.89 31.93
N SER A 79 -8.67 26.63 32.12
CA SER A 79 -8.68 25.62 31.05
C SER A 79 -10.08 25.35 30.48
N LYS A 80 -10.15 24.87 29.23
CA LYS A 80 -11.41 24.51 28.54
C LYS A 80 -12.40 25.68 28.51
N ASN A 81 -11.94 26.78 27.94
CA ASN A 81 -12.72 27.98 27.64
C ASN A 81 -12.43 28.39 26.18
N ASN A 82 -12.89 29.58 25.78
CA ASN A 82 -12.67 30.16 24.46
C ASN A 82 -11.77 31.42 24.56
N PHE A 83 -10.84 31.49 25.51
CA PHE A 83 -9.89 32.61 25.60
C PHE A 83 -9.01 32.65 24.35
N SER A 84 -8.67 33.85 23.88
CA SER A 84 -7.95 34.07 22.61
C SER A 84 -6.98 35.25 22.70
N GLY A 85 -6.01 35.31 21.80
CA GLY A 85 -4.97 36.34 21.79
C GLY A 85 -3.70 35.85 22.51
N GLU A 86 -2.73 36.75 22.64
CA GLU A 86 -1.42 36.42 23.22
C GLU A 86 -1.45 36.40 24.75
N LEU A 87 -0.53 35.63 25.35
CA LEU A 87 -0.26 35.73 26.78
C LEU A 87 0.45 37.06 27.09
N PRO A 88 0.03 37.80 28.13
CA PRO A 88 0.69 39.04 28.50
C PRO A 88 2.17 38.85 28.84
N GLU A 89 3.04 39.72 28.29
CA GLU A 89 4.49 39.71 28.56
C GLU A 89 4.86 39.94 30.03
N ASN A 90 3.98 40.57 30.81
CA ASN A 90 4.19 40.79 32.25
C ASN A 90 3.80 39.58 33.12
N ILE A 91 3.57 38.40 32.52
CA ILE A 91 3.25 37.17 33.25
C ILE A 91 4.31 36.79 34.29
N GLY A 92 5.58 37.13 34.05
CA GLY A 92 6.68 36.94 35.00
C GLY A 92 6.57 37.74 36.29
N ASP A 93 5.77 38.81 36.32
CA ASP A 93 5.55 39.62 37.53
C ASP A 93 4.68 38.88 38.57
N ALA A 94 4.16 37.69 38.24
CA ALA A 94 3.24 36.93 39.07
C ALA A 94 3.93 36.12 40.18
N HIS A 95 4.64 36.82 41.08
CA HIS A 95 5.56 36.24 42.07
C HIS A 95 4.96 35.16 42.99
N ASN A 96 3.63 35.13 43.17
CA ASN A 96 2.94 34.18 44.06
C ASN A 96 2.23 33.02 43.34
N ILE A 97 2.18 33.02 42.00
CA ILE A 97 1.54 31.95 41.23
C ILE A 97 2.35 30.64 41.37
N LYS A 98 1.66 29.58 41.77
CA LYS A 98 2.17 28.21 41.87
C LYS A 98 1.58 27.29 40.82
N VAL A 99 0.32 27.53 40.45
CA VAL A 99 -0.44 26.70 39.51
C VAL A 99 -1.08 27.59 38.47
N LEU A 100 -0.70 27.38 37.21
CA LEU A 100 -1.26 28.07 36.05
C LEU A 100 -1.77 27.04 35.04
N MET A 101 -3.09 26.97 34.89
CA MET A 101 -3.75 26.04 33.96
C MET A 101 -4.56 26.81 32.92
N LEU A 102 -4.07 26.83 31.68
CA LEU A 102 -4.64 27.58 30.56
C LEU A 102 -4.97 26.70 29.35
N SER A 103 -4.90 25.38 29.51
CA SER A 103 -5.10 24.43 28.42
C SER A 103 -6.46 24.47 27.75
N ALA A 104 -6.53 23.99 26.50
CA ALA A 104 -7.77 23.91 25.71
C ALA A 104 -8.47 25.27 25.60
N ASN A 105 -7.76 26.25 25.05
CA ASN A 105 -8.24 27.57 24.70
C ASN A 105 -7.79 27.92 23.25
N ASN A 106 -8.02 29.14 22.81
CA ASN A 106 -7.57 29.69 21.52
C ASN A 106 -6.41 30.69 21.70
N LEU A 107 -5.58 30.55 22.75
CA LEU A 107 -4.44 31.44 22.97
C LEU A 107 -3.39 31.24 21.87
N SER A 108 -2.75 32.32 21.42
CA SER A 108 -1.85 32.32 20.26
C SER A 108 -0.58 33.11 20.53
N GLY A 109 0.32 33.21 19.54
CA GLY A 109 1.59 33.92 19.67
C GLY A 109 2.67 33.09 20.35
N ALA A 110 3.79 33.72 20.69
CA ALA A 110 4.88 33.05 21.41
C ALA A 110 4.56 32.89 22.90
N ILE A 111 5.16 31.88 23.54
CA ILE A 111 5.14 31.79 25.00
C ILE A 111 6.10 32.87 25.55
N PRO A 112 5.63 33.84 26.37
CA PRO A 112 6.49 34.89 26.91
C PRO A 112 7.65 34.30 27.71
N LYS A 113 8.87 34.79 27.47
CA LYS A 113 10.06 34.30 28.17
C LYS A 113 9.99 34.54 29.68
N SER A 114 9.33 35.61 30.08
CA SER A 114 9.13 36.02 31.47
C SER A 114 8.33 34.99 32.29
N ILE A 115 7.60 34.05 31.67
CA ILE A 115 6.91 32.98 32.40
C ILE A 115 7.88 32.10 33.22
N ALA A 116 9.14 32.03 32.79
CA ALA A 116 10.19 31.32 33.50
C ALA A 116 10.71 32.06 34.74
N ASP A 117 10.41 33.35 34.88
CA ASP A 117 10.83 34.18 36.01
C ASP A 117 9.90 34.04 37.23
N ILE A 118 8.81 33.27 37.11
CA ILE A 118 7.88 33.01 38.22
C ILE A 118 8.54 32.04 39.23
N PRO A 119 8.90 32.50 40.44
CA PRO A 119 9.81 31.77 41.33
C PRO A 119 9.19 30.51 41.95
N GLU A 120 7.89 30.54 42.20
CA GLU A 120 7.15 29.50 42.92
C GLU A 120 6.31 28.60 42.00
N LEU A 121 6.49 28.69 40.67
CA LEU A 121 5.70 27.95 39.70
C LEU A 121 5.99 26.44 39.79
N VAL A 122 4.97 25.66 40.15
CA VAL A 122 5.04 24.20 40.28
C VAL A 122 4.37 23.48 39.12
N LEU A 123 3.23 24.03 38.65
CA LEU A 123 2.43 23.46 37.57
C LEU A 123 2.13 24.50 36.51
N LEU A 124 2.52 24.20 35.28
CA LEU A 124 2.21 24.99 34.09
C LEU A 124 1.59 24.09 33.02
N ASP A 125 0.34 24.37 32.66
CA ASP A 125 -0.37 23.68 31.58
C ASP A 125 -0.86 24.68 30.53
N LEU A 126 -0.17 24.71 29.38
CA LEU A 126 -0.45 25.53 28.21
C LEU A 126 -0.96 24.69 27.03
N SER A 127 -1.25 23.40 27.25
CA SER A 127 -1.57 22.46 26.19
C SER A 127 -2.84 22.81 25.39
N ARG A 128 -2.97 22.29 24.17
CA ARG A 128 -4.18 22.46 23.33
C ARG A 128 -4.54 23.94 23.11
N ASN A 129 -3.57 24.70 22.64
CA ASN A 129 -3.72 26.11 22.27
C ASN A 129 -3.16 26.30 20.84
N LYS A 130 -2.87 27.55 20.46
CA LYS A 130 -2.25 27.94 19.18
C LYS A 130 -0.92 28.65 19.40
N PHE A 131 -0.20 28.32 20.48
CA PHE A 131 1.13 28.90 20.73
C PHE A 131 2.09 28.48 19.62
N SER A 132 2.92 29.41 19.15
CA SER A 132 3.82 29.21 18.01
C SER A 132 5.16 29.92 18.25
N GLY A 133 6.12 29.68 17.37
CA GLY A 133 7.46 30.28 17.46
C GLY A 133 8.55 29.23 17.71
N ASN A 134 9.80 29.67 17.60
CA ASN A 134 10.99 28.81 17.67
C ASN A 134 11.85 29.03 18.92
N THR A 135 11.38 29.88 19.84
CA THR A 135 12.05 30.16 21.11
C THR A 135 11.19 29.68 22.27
N PHE A 136 11.83 29.06 23.25
CA PHE A 136 11.17 28.54 24.44
C PHE A 136 11.67 29.28 25.70
N PRO A 137 10.84 29.43 26.75
CA PRO A 137 11.28 29.98 28.04
C PRO A 137 12.43 29.17 28.68
N VAL A 138 13.33 29.88 29.38
CA VAL A 138 14.50 29.27 30.02
C VAL A 138 14.27 29.22 31.53
N PHE A 139 13.83 28.08 32.05
CA PHE A 139 13.60 27.89 33.49
C PHE A 139 14.92 27.66 34.24
N ASP A 140 15.01 28.21 35.45
CA ASP A 140 16.13 27.97 36.36
C ASP A 140 16.22 26.46 36.70
N PRO A 141 17.37 25.79 36.52
CA PRO A 141 17.58 24.42 36.96
C PRO A 141 17.25 24.16 38.43
N ASN A 142 17.34 25.17 39.29
CA ASN A 142 16.98 25.09 40.73
C ASN A 142 15.57 25.63 41.03
N GLY A 143 14.77 25.92 40.01
CA GLY A 143 13.38 26.34 40.15
C GLY A 143 12.44 25.22 40.62
N SER A 144 11.15 25.56 40.74
CA SER A 144 10.15 24.70 41.38
C SER A 144 9.26 23.90 40.40
N LEU A 145 9.46 24.04 39.08
CA LEU A 145 8.55 23.47 38.08
C LEU A 145 8.63 21.94 38.07
N TYR A 146 7.55 21.29 38.53
CA TYR A 146 7.42 19.84 38.54
C TYR A 146 6.62 19.32 37.33
N TYR A 147 5.56 20.04 36.94
CA TYR A 147 4.66 19.68 35.84
C TYR A 147 4.68 20.76 34.76
N GLY A 148 5.13 20.41 33.56
CA GLY A 148 5.09 21.26 32.37
C GLY A 148 4.41 20.55 31.22
N ASP A 149 3.26 21.05 30.80
CA ASP A 149 2.53 20.54 29.63
C ASP A 149 2.34 21.65 28.59
N PHE A 150 2.97 21.45 27.44
CA PHE A 150 2.96 22.36 26.29
C PHE A 150 2.47 21.65 25.02
N SER A 151 1.87 20.46 25.17
CA SER A 151 1.45 19.61 24.07
C SER A 151 0.31 20.21 23.23
N SER A 152 0.09 19.71 22.01
CA SER A 152 -0.97 20.13 21.09
C SER A 152 -0.94 21.65 20.83
N ASN A 153 0.19 22.14 20.31
CA ASN A 153 0.40 23.54 19.94
C ASN A 153 1.12 23.61 18.57
N GLU A 154 1.57 24.80 18.17
CA GLU A 154 2.37 25.02 16.95
C GLU A 154 3.83 25.42 17.26
N LEU A 155 4.36 24.99 18.42
CA LEU A 155 5.73 25.30 18.84
C LEU A 155 6.74 24.60 17.93
N SER A 156 7.82 25.29 17.58
CA SER A 156 8.83 24.82 16.62
C SER A 156 10.24 25.07 17.14
N GLY A 157 11.26 24.76 16.34
CA GLY A 157 12.66 24.87 16.75
C GLY A 157 13.19 23.60 17.40
N GLU A 158 14.28 23.70 18.16
CA GLU A 158 14.85 22.57 18.89
C GLU A 158 14.11 22.30 20.20
N ILE A 159 14.20 21.07 20.70
CA ILE A 159 13.60 20.70 21.99
C ILE A 159 14.26 21.52 23.12
N PRO A 160 13.47 22.16 23.99
CA PRO A 160 14.01 22.92 25.12
C PRO A 160 14.76 22.02 26.12
N VAL A 161 15.92 22.50 26.58
CA VAL A 161 16.75 21.86 27.62
C VAL A 161 16.68 22.55 28.98
N SER A 162 16.04 23.70 29.03
CA SER A 162 16.06 24.63 30.15
C SER A 162 14.85 24.43 31.05
N PHE A 163 14.73 23.25 31.65
CA PHE A 163 13.74 22.96 32.70
C PHE A 163 14.42 22.71 34.05
N CYS A 164 13.62 22.71 35.12
CA CYS A 164 14.09 22.46 36.48
C CYS A 164 14.57 21.01 36.62
N LYS A 165 15.59 20.77 37.46
CA LYS A 165 16.10 19.41 37.72
C LYS A 165 15.04 18.49 38.32
N ASP A 166 14.11 19.08 39.07
CA ASP A 166 13.01 18.40 39.74
C ASP A 166 11.76 18.24 38.85
N THR A 167 11.80 18.62 37.57
CA THR A 167 10.69 18.39 36.63
C THR A 167 10.41 16.89 36.51
N GLY A 168 9.21 16.48 36.90
CA GLY A 168 8.75 15.09 36.88
C GLY A 168 7.90 14.75 35.66
N ILE A 169 7.14 15.72 35.14
CA ILE A 169 6.28 15.53 33.97
C ILE A 169 6.59 16.62 32.96
N LEU A 170 7.02 16.19 31.77
CA LEU A 170 7.26 17.06 30.63
C LEU A 170 6.53 16.52 29.39
N ALA A 171 5.51 17.24 28.95
CA ALA A 171 4.76 16.91 27.75
C ALA A 171 4.95 18.00 26.68
N LEU A 172 5.54 17.63 25.55
CA LEU A 172 5.79 18.49 24.38
C LEU A 172 5.20 17.87 23.09
N GLY A 173 4.42 16.80 23.20
CA GLY A 173 3.83 16.10 22.06
C GLY A 173 2.90 16.97 21.20
N GLU A 174 2.59 16.52 19.98
CA GLU A 174 1.73 17.22 19.01
C GLU A 174 2.20 18.68 18.77
N ASN A 175 3.45 18.85 18.36
CA ASN A 175 4.07 20.15 18.05
C ASN A 175 4.90 20.06 16.75
N LYS A 176 5.72 21.07 16.46
CA LYS A 176 6.61 21.14 15.29
C LYS A 176 8.09 21.17 15.72
N PHE A 177 8.43 20.62 16.89
CA PHE A 177 9.83 20.54 17.35
C PHE A 177 10.65 19.67 16.39
N SER A 178 11.90 20.06 16.18
CA SER A 178 12.82 19.44 15.23
C SER A 178 14.23 19.37 15.81
N GLY A 179 15.20 18.90 15.04
CA GLY A 179 16.57 18.72 15.52
C GLY A 179 16.72 17.43 16.32
N ARG A 180 17.70 17.39 17.24
CA ARG A 180 18.09 16.19 17.98
C ARG A 180 17.47 16.17 19.37
N LEU A 181 17.32 14.97 19.95
CA LEU A 181 17.12 14.83 21.39
C LEU A 181 18.31 15.45 22.13
N PRO A 182 18.09 16.47 22.97
CA PRO A 182 19.20 17.19 23.55
C PRO A 182 19.70 16.51 24.82
N ARG A 183 21.03 16.47 24.99
CA ARG A 183 21.68 15.87 26.17
C ARG A 183 21.17 16.47 27.50
N GLY A 184 20.73 17.73 27.50
CA GLY A 184 20.20 18.40 28.69
C GLY A 184 18.95 17.74 29.31
N LEU A 185 18.22 16.89 28.58
CA LEU A 185 17.10 16.13 29.17
C LEU A 185 17.55 15.20 30.30
N THR A 186 18.79 14.72 30.29
CA THR A 186 19.33 13.86 31.35
C THR A 186 19.54 14.60 32.68
N ASN A 187 19.51 15.94 32.68
CA ASN A 187 19.64 16.74 33.89
C ASN A 187 18.37 16.76 34.75
N MET A 188 17.21 16.32 34.19
CA MET A 188 15.95 16.21 34.92
C MET A 188 15.91 14.89 35.69
N ILE A 189 16.56 14.89 36.85
CA ILE A 189 16.79 13.69 37.67
C ILE A 189 15.50 13.08 38.25
N ARG A 190 14.38 13.81 38.21
CA ARG A 190 13.05 13.34 38.67
C ARG A 190 12.08 13.00 37.55
N LEU A 191 12.50 12.98 36.29
CA LEU A 191 11.61 12.78 35.16
C LEU A 191 10.93 11.40 35.21
N GLU A 192 9.60 11.41 35.34
CA GLU A 192 8.72 10.24 35.37
C GLU A 192 7.96 10.09 34.05
N TYR A 193 7.59 11.20 33.43
CA TYR A 193 6.84 11.22 32.17
C TYR A 193 7.52 12.15 31.17
N LEU A 194 7.98 11.58 30.06
CA LEU A 194 8.47 12.33 28.91
C LEU A 194 7.66 11.95 27.68
N ASP A 195 7.01 12.95 27.11
CA ASP A 195 6.21 12.79 25.91
C ASP A 195 6.63 13.81 24.84
N LEU A 196 7.14 13.28 23.75
CA LEU A 196 7.62 14.00 22.57
C LEU A 196 6.94 13.52 21.29
N HIS A 197 5.79 12.83 21.39
CA HIS A 197 5.13 12.25 20.22
C HIS A 197 4.68 13.31 19.20
N ASP A 198 4.42 12.93 17.96
CA ASP A 198 3.89 13.82 16.91
C ASP A 198 4.70 15.11 16.77
N ASN A 199 5.99 14.95 16.46
CA ASN A 199 6.94 16.04 16.21
C ASN A 199 7.82 15.72 14.99
N ASN A 200 8.81 16.55 14.72
CA ASN A 200 9.75 16.43 13.60
C ASN A 200 11.18 16.12 14.08
N ILE A 201 11.32 15.40 15.21
CA ILE A 201 12.61 15.10 15.85
C ILE A 201 13.37 14.07 15.01
N THR A 202 14.66 14.30 14.82
CA THR A 202 15.56 13.48 14.02
C THR A 202 16.66 12.87 14.88
N ALA A 203 17.19 11.72 14.46
CA ALA A 203 18.45 11.20 14.98
C ALA A 203 19.56 11.34 13.92
N ASN A 204 20.82 11.21 14.35
CA ASN A 204 22.04 11.52 13.59
C ASN A 204 21.99 11.13 12.10
N GLN A 205 22.21 12.11 11.21
CA GLN A 205 22.65 11.87 9.84
C GLN A 205 24.18 11.77 9.83
N TYR A 206 24.69 10.72 9.19
CA TYR A 206 26.12 10.47 8.95
C TYR A 206 26.90 11.75 8.61
N ILE A 207 27.79 12.15 9.52
CA ILE A 207 29.00 12.91 9.17
C ILE A 207 30.17 11.99 9.51
N ASN A 208 31.05 11.84 8.52
CA ASN A 208 32.17 10.91 8.49
C ASN A 208 33.01 10.85 9.78
N ASN A 209 33.44 9.62 10.08
CA ASN A 209 34.57 9.20 10.91
C ASN A 209 34.55 9.58 12.41
N GLU A 210 34.48 8.53 13.23
CA GLU A 210 34.71 8.48 14.69
C GLU A 210 33.81 9.38 15.54
N MET A 211 32.65 8.85 15.92
CA MET A 211 32.06 8.97 17.27
C MET A 211 30.72 8.21 17.27
N GLU A 212 30.68 7.04 17.91
CA GLU A 212 29.43 6.44 18.37
C GLU A 212 28.68 7.49 19.19
N LEU A 213 27.49 7.90 18.73
CA LEU A 213 26.69 8.91 19.41
C LEU A 213 25.31 8.34 19.72
N ASN A 214 25.28 7.74 20.90
CA ASN A 214 24.14 7.32 21.70
C ASN A 214 23.01 8.36 21.70
N TRP A 215 21.76 7.96 21.44
CA TRP A 215 20.60 8.87 21.56
C TRP A 215 20.37 9.35 22.99
N ILE A 216 20.99 8.68 23.96
CA ILE A 216 20.99 9.02 25.38
C ILE A 216 22.37 8.62 25.93
N GLU A 217 23.29 9.57 26.04
CA GLU A 217 24.61 9.33 26.64
C GLU A 217 24.61 9.83 28.09
N ASN A 218 24.57 8.85 29.00
CA ASN A 218 24.92 8.86 30.43
C ASN A 218 24.05 9.61 31.47
N THR A 219 23.65 8.79 32.46
CA THR A 219 23.15 9.08 33.82
C THR A 219 21.73 9.64 33.99
N ILE A 220 20.71 8.79 33.79
CA ILE A 220 19.49 8.84 34.62
C ILE A 220 19.70 7.83 35.74
N THR A 221 20.11 8.28 36.92
CA THR A 221 20.13 7.45 38.14
C THR A 221 18.76 7.56 38.83
N PRO A 222 18.10 6.44 39.18
CA PRO A 222 16.86 6.49 39.92
C PRO A 222 17.15 6.85 41.38
N ILE A 223 16.81 8.06 41.83
CA ILE A 223 17.00 8.47 43.24
C ILE A 223 15.76 9.15 43.80
N SER A 224 15.35 8.66 44.97
CA SER A 224 14.19 9.01 45.77
C SER A 224 14.17 10.47 46.29
N GLY A 225 13.01 11.12 46.27
CA GLY A 225 12.77 12.35 47.04
C GLY A 225 11.32 12.85 46.98
N MET A 226 10.70 13.07 48.14
CA MET A 226 9.30 13.44 48.37
C MET A 226 8.91 14.83 47.82
N PHE A 227 7.66 15.01 47.38
CA PHE A 227 6.66 15.92 47.95
C PHE A 227 5.24 15.47 47.55
N THR A 228 4.28 15.54 48.47
CA THR A 228 2.85 15.29 48.23
C THR A 228 2.12 16.62 48.17
N PHE A 229 1.57 16.98 47.01
CA PHE A 229 0.52 17.99 46.90
C PHE A 229 -0.77 17.32 46.44
N THR A 230 -1.70 17.12 47.38
CA THR A 230 -3.09 16.77 47.07
C THR A 230 -3.87 18.06 46.81
N MET A 231 -4.21 18.32 45.55
CA MET A 231 -5.27 19.26 45.18
C MET A 231 -6.16 18.62 44.10
N GLU A 232 -7.45 18.48 44.42
CA GLU A 232 -8.46 17.95 43.49
C GLU A 232 -8.83 19.00 42.43
N ILE A 233 -8.27 18.88 41.22
CA ILE A 233 -8.71 19.64 40.04
C ILE A 233 -9.12 18.63 38.95
N ASP A 234 -10.38 18.71 38.49
CA ASP A 234 -11.00 17.75 37.57
C ASP A 234 -10.60 18.01 36.12
N GLY A 235 -10.13 16.96 35.43
CA GLY A 235 -9.90 16.97 33.98
C GLY A 235 -8.98 15.85 33.48
N LEU A 236 -7.96 15.51 34.26
CA LEU A 236 -6.98 14.43 34.02
C LEU A 236 -7.22 13.19 34.92
N MET A 237 -8.14 13.28 35.88
CA MET A 237 -8.30 12.28 36.95
C MET A 237 -9.00 10.97 36.58
N VAL A 238 -9.53 10.79 35.36
CA VAL A 238 -10.19 9.51 34.99
C VAL A 238 -9.16 8.39 34.77
N TYR A 239 -7.95 8.71 34.31
CA TYR A 239 -6.83 7.76 34.26
C TYR A 239 -6.17 7.56 35.63
N TRP A 240 -6.07 8.61 36.44
CA TRP A 240 -5.41 8.56 37.75
C TRP A 240 -6.26 7.94 38.88
N LYS A 241 -7.61 8.03 38.86
CA LYS A 241 -8.45 7.44 39.92
C LYS A 241 -8.37 5.90 39.98
N LYS A 242 -8.06 5.22 38.87
CA LYS A 242 -7.82 3.77 38.89
C LYS A 242 -6.42 3.39 39.38
N ALA A 243 -5.43 4.27 39.23
CA ALA A 243 -4.07 4.07 39.74
C ALA A 243 -3.96 4.37 41.25
N ILE A 244 -4.68 5.38 41.74
CA ILE A 244 -4.68 5.77 43.16
C ILE A 244 -5.45 4.78 44.06
N GLN A 245 -6.50 4.11 43.57
CA GLN A 245 -7.24 3.11 44.37
C GLN A 245 -6.42 1.86 44.75
N GLY A 246 -5.19 1.70 44.23
CA GLY A 246 -4.23 0.68 44.66
C GLY A 246 -3.21 1.13 45.72
N LEU A 247 -3.21 2.40 46.15
CA LEU A 247 -2.11 3.01 46.93
C LEU A 247 -2.42 3.23 48.42
N SER A 248 -3.12 2.30 49.09
CA SER A 248 -3.21 2.28 50.56
C SER A 248 -2.13 1.43 51.25
N GLY A 249 -1.16 0.91 50.50
CA GLY A 249 0.00 0.18 51.03
C GLY A 249 1.32 0.85 50.63
N ASN A 250 2.29 0.82 51.53
CA ASN A 250 3.63 1.45 51.46
C ASN A 250 4.55 1.06 50.28
N ASN A 251 4.04 0.60 49.13
CA ASN A 251 4.85 0.30 47.94
C ASN A 251 4.69 1.40 46.88
N ARG A 252 5.51 2.44 46.99
CA ARG A 252 5.60 3.53 46.02
C ARG A 252 6.51 3.12 44.85
N HIS A 253 5.95 2.48 43.83
CA HIS A 253 6.63 2.28 42.54
C HIS A 253 6.31 3.45 41.61
N PHE A 254 7.31 4.28 41.30
CA PHE A 254 7.21 5.41 40.37
C PHE A 254 6.95 4.89 38.95
N TYR A 255 6.06 5.54 38.20
CA TYR A 255 5.72 5.14 36.83
C TYR A 255 6.62 5.90 35.87
N THR A 256 7.55 5.23 35.18
CA THR A 256 8.35 5.88 34.13
C THR A 256 7.76 5.57 32.75
N LEU A 257 7.40 6.61 31.99
CA LEU A 257 6.87 6.54 30.63
C LEU A 257 7.73 7.36 29.67
N LEU A 258 8.06 6.77 28.52
CA LEU A 258 8.75 7.44 27.42
C LEU A 258 7.97 7.24 26.11
N ASP A 259 7.47 8.34 25.55
CA ASP A 259 6.82 8.36 24.24
C ASP A 259 7.58 9.26 23.26
N LEU A 260 8.11 8.65 22.20
CA LEU A 260 8.84 9.27 21.10
C LEU A 260 8.18 8.96 19.75
N SER A 261 6.91 8.54 19.76
CA SER A 261 6.25 8.06 18.55
C SER A 261 5.97 9.16 17.53
N ASN A 262 5.72 8.78 16.27
CA ASN A 262 5.40 9.71 15.18
C ASN A 262 6.44 10.84 15.00
N ASN A 263 7.70 10.45 14.85
CA ASN A 263 8.82 11.36 14.65
C ASN A 263 9.65 10.93 13.42
N LYS A 264 10.88 11.45 13.27
CA LYS A 264 11.82 11.09 12.21
C LYS A 264 13.12 10.51 12.77
N LEU A 265 13.06 9.82 13.90
CA LEU A 265 14.22 9.15 14.50
C LEU A 265 14.72 8.04 13.57
N SER A 266 16.02 7.93 13.37
CA SER A 266 16.67 6.98 12.45
C SER A 266 17.96 6.40 13.02
N GLY A 267 18.35 5.20 12.57
CA GLY A 267 19.49 4.46 13.12
C GLY A 267 19.04 3.44 14.17
N ASP A 268 19.99 2.85 14.90
CA ASP A 268 19.73 1.70 15.75
C ASP A 268 19.18 2.06 17.13
N ILE A 269 18.34 1.20 17.70
CA ILE A 269 17.84 1.35 19.07
C ILE A 269 19.04 1.30 20.05
N PRO A 270 19.28 2.35 20.87
CA PRO A 270 20.43 2.40 21.76
C PRO A 270 20.37 1.33 22.84
N VAL A 271 21.51 0.68 23.07
CA VAL A 271 21.70 -0.29 24.16
C VAL A 271 21.40 0.35 25.53
N SER A 272 21.62 1.66 25.68
CA SER A 272 21.41 2.39 26.93
C SER A 272 19.94 2.44 27.39
N ILE A 273 18.97 2.19 26.50
CA ILE A 273 17.55 2.07 26.89
C ILE A 273 17.38 0.94 27.90
N GLY A 274 18.12 -0.16 27.76
CA GLY A 274 18.08 -1.29 28.70
C GLY A 274 18.45 -0.95 30.14
N HIS A 275 19.15 0.18 30.38
CA HIS A 275 19.49 0.62 31.72
C HIS A 275 18.31 1.28 32.47
N LEU A 276 17.20 1.58 31.79
CA LEU A 276 16.03 2.23 32.37
C LEU A 276 15.12 1.23 33.10
N LYS A 277 15.64 0.55 34.13
CA LYS A 277 14.94 -0.55 34.83
C LYS A 277 13.56 -0.20 35.43
N GLY A 278 13.30 1.08 35.67
CA GLY A 278 12.00 1.59 36.15
C GLY A 278 10.97 1.88 35.04
N LEU A 279 11.36 1.76 33.77
CA LEU A 279 10.51 2.05 32.62
C LEU A 279 9.34 1.06 32.54
N LYS A 280 8.12 1.59 32.48
CA LYS A 280 6.88 0.81 32.36
C LYS A 280 6.28 0.87 30.97
N LEU A 281 6.47 1.98 30.26
CA LEU A 281 6.01 2.13 28.89
C LEU A 281 7.11 2.76 28.04
N LEU A 282 7.41 2.10 26.92
CA LEU A 282 8.26 2.62 25.86
C LEU A 282 7.48 2.58 24.55
N ASN A 283 7.21 3.76 23.98
CA ASN A 283 6.63 3.91 22.65
C ASN A 283 7.59 4.67 21.75
N ILE A 284 8.14 3.97 20.75
CA ILE A 284 9.03 4.54 19.73
C ILE A 284 8.50 4.25 18.32
N SER A 285 7.20 3.98 18.21
CA SER A 285 6.54 3.62 16.96
C SER A 285 6.54 4.76 15.93
N ASN A 286 6.30 4.42 14.66
CA ASN A 286 6.14 5.39 13.57
C ASN A 286 7.37 6.32 13.44
N ASN A 287 8.53 5.70 13.30
CA ASN A 287 9.82 6.37 13.10
C ASN A 287 10.56 5.70 11.92
N ARG A 288 11.87 5.91 11.80
CA ARG A 288 12.75 5.33 10.78
C ARG A 288 13.89 4.52 11.43
N LEU A 289 13.64 3.96 12.61
CA LEU A 289 14.63 3.20 13.39
C LEU A 289 15.02 1.94 12.61
N SER A 290 16.29 1.56 12.64
CA SER A 290 16.85 0.41 11.93
C SER A 290 17.65 -0.50 12.88
N GLY A 291 18.40 -1.46 12.32
CA GLY A 291 19.26 -2.35 13.09
C GLY A 291 18.49 -3.39 13.90
N ASN A 292 19.18 -4.07 14.83
CA ASN A 292 18.58 -5.13 15.65
C ASN A 292 18.00 -4.60 16.96
N ILE A 293 17.08 -5.35 17.57
CA ILE A 293 16.65 -5.08 18.95
C ILE A 293 17.85 -5.38 19.89
N PRO A 294 18.33 -4.41 20.68
CA PRO A 294 19.45 -4.64 21.57
C PRO A 294 19.07 -5.63 22.67
N GLN A 295 19.96 -6.57 22.99
CA GLN A 295 19.71 -7.57 24.02
C GLN A 295 19.43 -6.95 25.39
N SER A 296 20.04 -5.79 25.68
CA SER A 296 19.81 -5.02 26.91
C SER A 296 18.35 -4.58 27.08
N LEU A 297 17.54 -4.54 26.01
CA LEU A 297 16.11 -4.27 26.14
C LEU A 297 15.43 -5.31 27.04
N GLY A 298 15.94 -6.55 27.06
CA GLY A 298 15.50 -7.62 27.96
C GLY A 298 15.74 -7.34 29.45
N ASP A 299 16.55 -6.34 29.80
CA ASP A 299 16.85 -5.95 31.19
C ASP A 299 15.81 -4.99 31.79
N LEU A 300 14.78 -4.61 31.01
CA LEU A 300 13.68 -3.75 31.45
C LEU A 300 12.68 -4.51 32.34
N GLU A 301 13.07 -4.80 33.58
CA GLU A 301 12.31 -5.62 34.54
C GLU A 301 10.87 -5.11 34.81
N SER A 302 10.66 -3.79 34.72
CA SER A 302 9.36 -3.15 35.01
C SER A 302 8.49 -2.90 33.78
N ILE A 303 8.93 -3.25 32.56
CA ILE A 303 8.19 -2.89 31.34
C ILE A 303 6.85 -3.62 31.26
N GLU A 304 5.78 -2.85 31.09
CA GLU A 304 4.40 -3.34 30.94
C GLU A 304 3.92 -3.19 29.49
N ALA A 305 4.40 -2.17 28.77
CA ALA A 305 4.06 -1.91 27.38
C ALA A 305 5.29 -1.51 26.56
N LEU A 306 5.51 -2.21 25.44
CA LEU A 306 6.57 -1.93 24.48
C LEU A 306 5.97 -1.84 23.08
N ASP A 307 6.12 -0.68 22.44
CA ASP A 307 5.65 -0.41 21.08
C ASP A 307 6.81 0.02 20.19
N LEU A 308 7.19 -0.87 19.27
CA LEU A 308 8.25 -0.72 18.28
C LEU A 308 7.68 -0.61 16.85
N SER A 309 6.36 -0.55 16.70
CA SER A 309 5.69 -0.72 15.42
C SER A 309 6.02 0.37 14.40
N ASN A 310 5.84 0.08 13.10
CA ASN A 310 6.02 1.06 12.02
C ASN A 310 7.42 1.69 12.00
N ASN A 311 8.43 0.85 11.89
CA ASN A 311 9.84 1.23 11.80
C ASN A 311 10.55 0.40 10.72
N ASN A 312 11.86 0.56 10.60
CA ASN A 312 12.72 -0.18 9.67
C ASN A 312 13.64 -1.17 10.43
N ILE A 313 13.20 -1.65 11.60
CA ILE A 313 14.01 -2.53 12.48
C ILE A 313 14.20 -3.86 11.76
N SER A 314 15.38 -4.46 11.93
CA SER A 314 15.89 -5.67 11.27
C SER A 314 16.07 -5.57 9.75
N ASP A 315 16.04 -4.35 9.19
CA ASP A 315 16.50 -4.12 7.82
C ASP A 315 18.03 -4.23 7.72
N VAL A 316 18.47 -5.38 7.19
CA VAL A 316 19.87 -5.70 6.94
C VAL A 316 20.50 -4.86 5.82
N SER A 317 19.70 -4.15 5.01
CA SER A 317 20.23 -3.30 3.92
C SER A 317 21.03 -2.09 4.43
N ASN A 318 20.88 -1.73 5.71
CA ASN A 318 21.64 -0.69 6.39
C ASN A 318 22.87 -1.22 7.16
N ASN A 319 23.10 -2.53 7.22
CA ASN A 319 24.31 -3.08 7.85
C ASN A 319 25.50 -2.90 6.91
N LYS A 320 26.24 -1.81 7.09
CA LYS A 320 27.56 -1.63 6.48
C LYS A 320 28.49 -2.69 7.08
N LEU A 321 28.93 -3.65 6.26
CA LEU A 321 29.95 -4.62 6.66
C LEU A 321 31.20 -3.87 7.13
N SER A 322 31.80 -4.34 8.22
CA SER A 322 33.05 -3.82 8.76
C SER A 322 34.03 -4.94 9.09
N GLY A 323 35.34 -4.63 9.08
CA GLY A 323 36.41 -5.58 9.37
C GLY A 323 37.22 -6.04 8.14
N LYS A 324 38.18 -6.95 8.38
CA LYS A 324 39.12 -7.39 7.37
C LYS A 324 38.50 -8.43 6.42
N ILE A 325 38.55 -8.17 5.11
CA ILE A 325 38.10 -9.12 4.08
C ILE A 325 38.91 -10.44 4.22
N PRO A 326 38.28 -11.61 4.46
CA PRO A 326 38.98 -12.87 4.65
C PRO A 326 39.70 -13.33 3.37
N ARG A 327 40.79 -14.09 3.54
CA ARG A 327 41.56 -14.64 2.42
C ARG A 327 41.07 -16.04 2.05
N GLY A 328 40.91 -16.30 0.76
CA GLY A 328 40.48 -17.59 0.22
C GLY A 328 40.47 -17.58 -1.31
N ALA A 329 40.65 -18.75 -1.93
CA ALA A 329 40.88 -18.88 -3.37
C ALA A 329 39.82 -18.23 -4.27
N GLN A 330 38.57 -18.06 -3.81
CA GLN A 330 37.53 -17.32 -4.54
C GLN A 330 37.54 -15.80 -4.27
N MET A 331 37.87 -15.36 -3.04
CA MET A 331 37.96 -13.93 -2.69
C MET A 331 39.22 -13.24 -3.23
N ASP A 332 40.30 -13.99 -3.42
CA ASP A 332 41.56 -13.45 -3.97
C ASP A 332 41.48 -13.16 -5.49
N THR A 333 40.48 -13.71 -6.18
CA THR A 333 40.22 -13.44 -7.61
C THR A 333 39.22 -12.31 -7.87
N MET A 334 38.55 -11.79 -6.84
CA MET A 334 37.63 -10.65 -6.94
C MET A 334 38.42 -9.33 -6.96
N ASN A 335 38.73 -8.85 -8.16
CA ASN A 335 39.48 -7.60 -8.39
C ASN A 335 38.59 -6.37 -8.67
N ASP A 336 37.26 -6.51 -8.59
CA ASP A 336 36.34 -5.39 -8.80
C ASP A 336 35.88 -4.81 -7.44
N PRO A 337 36.29 -3.57 -7.09
CA PRO A 337 35.86 -2.90 -5.87
C PRO A 337 34.34 -2.67 -5.78
N SER A 338 33.61 -2.75 -6.91
CA SER A 338 32.16 -2.51 -6.95
C SER A 338 31.36 -3.51 -6.12
N TYR A 339 31.84 -4.76 -5.97
CA TYR A 339 31.23 -5.79 -5.13
C TYR A 339 31.21 -5.43 -3.63
N PHE A 340 32.08 -4.50 -3.22
CA PHE A 340 32.21 -4.05 -1.84
C PHE A 340 31.81 -2.57 -1.67
N ALA A 341 31.28 -1.94 -2.73
CA ALA A 341 30.83 -0.56 -2.69
C ALA A 341 29.76 -0.37 -1.59
N ASN A 342 29.76 0.80 -0.96
CA ASN A 342 28.90 1.19 0.19
C ASN A 342 29.25 0.58 1.56
N ASN A 343 30.29 -0.25 1.68
CA ASN A 343 30.75 -0.81 2.97
C ASN A 343 32.00 -0.09 3.48
N SER A 344 31.82 1.09 4.08
CA SER A 344 32.93 1.96 4.52
C SER A 344 33.78 1.39 5.68
N GLY A 345 33.34 0.30 6.32
CA GLY A 345 34.06 -0.34 7.42
C GLY A 345 34.95 -1.51 6.99
N LEU A 346 34.92 -1.93 5.71
CA LEU A 346 35.75 -3.04 5.23
C LEU A 346 37.19 -2.57 4.98
N CYS A 347 38.16 -3.40 5.35
CA CYS A 347 39.58 -3.19 5.05
C CYS A 347 40.19 -4.46 4.42
N GLY A 348 41.15 -4.33 3.51
CA GLY A 348 41.67 -5.48 2.78
C GLY A 348 42.33 -5.13 1.46
N MET A 349 43.14 -6.06 0.94
CA MET A 349 43.90 -5.85 -0.31
C MET A 349 42.98 -5.71 -1.53
N GLN A 350 41.81 -6.37 -1.51
CA GLN A 350 40.84 -6.41 -2.60
C GLN A 350 40.25 -5.02 -2.91
N ILE A 351 40.13 -4.16 -1.89
CA ILE A 351 39.58 -2.79 -2.00
C ILE A 351 40.61 -1.69 -1.72
N ARG A 352 41.89 -2.06 -1.50
CA ARG A 352 43.02 -1.16 -1.24
C ARG A 352 42.83 -0.24 -0.02
N VAL A 353 42.16 -0.74 1.02
CA VAL A 353 41.98 -0.04 2.30
C VAL A 353 42.85 -0.71 3.37
N THR A 354 43.74 0.05 4.01
CA THR A 354 44.64 -0.42 5.08
C THR A 354 43.88 -0.61 6.39
N CYS A 355 43.91 -1.82 6.95
CA CYS A 355 43.35 -2.10 8.28
C CYS A 355 44.20 -1.44 9.38
N SER A 356 43.56 -0.79 10.34
CA SER A 356 44.24 -0.21 11.51
C SER A 356 44.49 -1.29 12.59
N GLU A 357 45.51 -1.12 13.44
CA GLU A 357 45.90 -2.14 14.44
C GLU A 357 44.79 -2.46 15.47
N HIS A 358 43.75 -1.63 15.58
CA HIS A 358 42.59 -1.87 16.44
C HIS A 358 41.53 -2.82 15.81
N GLU A 359 41.63 -3.15 14.52
CA GLU A 359 40.68 -4.01 13.79
C GLU A 359 41.10 -5.50 13.74
N LEU A 360 42.11 -5.90 14.52
CA LEU A 360 42.74 -7.23 14.47
C LEU A 360 42.23 -8.23 15.53
N LYS A 361 40.98 -8.10 16.01
CA LYS A 361 40.33 -9.19 16.74
C LYS A 361 39.45 -10.01 15.79
N PRO A 362 39.70 -11.31 15.61
CA PRO A 362 38.87 -12.16 14.76
C PRO A 362 37.60 -12.54 15.51
N GLU A 363 36.53 -11.78 15.35
CA GLU A 363 35.16 -12.26 15.58
C GLU A 363 34.47 -12.30 14.22
N ALA A 364 34.81 -13.32 13.43
CA ALA A 364 34.04 -13.73 12.27
C ALA A 364 33.63 -15.19 12.46
N HIS A 365 32.74 -15.42 13.43
CA HIS A 365 31.67 -16.39 13.23
C HIS A 365 30.56 -15.63 12.51
N VAL A 366 30.51 -15.75 11.18
CA VAL A 366 29.31 -15.43 10.41
C VAL A 366 28.44 -16.68 10.47
N ASP A 367 27.81 -16.88 11.62
CA ASP A 367 26.69 -17.80 11.86
C ASP A 367 25.85 -17.13 12.95
N GLY A 368 24.65 -16.65 12.62
CA GLY A 368 23.64 -16.30 13.62
C GLY A 368 22.74 -15.11 13.28
N ASP A 369 21.47 -15.39 13.02
CA ASP A 369 20.29 -14.68 13.56
C ASP A 369 20.13 -13.15 13.38
N ASP A 370 20.95 -12.45 12.58
CA ASP A 370 20.88 -10.99 12.44
C ASP A 370 19.58 -10.50 11.79
N GLY A 371 18.57 -10.24 12.61
CA GLY A 371 17.22 -9.76 12.26
C GLY A 371 16.09 -10.73 12.59
N GLU A 372 16.40 -11.89 13.20
CA GLU A 372 15.40 -12.72 13.87
C GLU A 372 14.95 -12.08 15.19
N ILE A 373 13.71 -12.37 15.61
CA ILE A 373 13.24 -11.98 16.94
C ILE A 373 14.09 -12.73 17.98
N SER A 374 14.91 -12.02 18.74
CA SER A 374 15.75 -12.62 19.78
C SER A 374 14.92 -13.34 20.85
N GLY A 375 14.90 -14.67 20.79
CA GLY A 375 14.13 -15.50 21.70
C GLY A 375 14.55 -15.36 23.17
N ASN A 376 15.83 -15.09 23.46
CA ASN A 376 16.34 -14.97 24.82
C ASN A 376 16.22 -13.54 25.39
N GLY A 377 16.34 -12.50 24.54
CA GLY A 377 16.26 -11.11 24.99
C GLY A 377 14.85 -10.72 25.43
N LEU A 378 13.86 -10.85 24.53
CA LEU A 378 12.48 -10.41 24.80
C LEU A 378 11.73 -11.32 25.78
N ALA A 379 12.10 -12.60 25.88
CA ALA A 379 11.47 -13.52 26.84
C ALA A 379 11.75 -13.16 28.31
N ASN A 380 12.75 -12.33 28.59
CA ASN A 380 13.06 -11.85 29.94
C ASN A 380 12.10 -10.74 30.43
N LEU A 381 11.27 -10.18 29.54
CA LEU A 381 10.32 -9.11 29.87
C LEU A 381 9.08 -9.63 30.62
N THR A 382 9.27 -10.28 31.76
CA THR A 382 8.21 -11.04 32.45
C THR A 382 7.02 -10.20 32.92
N SER A 383 7.18 -8.89 33.06
CA SER A 383 6.14 -7.91 33.43
C SER A 383 5.26 -7.46 32.25
N ILE A 384 5.62 -7.81 31.01
CA ILE A 384 5.00 -7.25 29.81
C ILE A 384 3.56 -7.70 29.62
N VAL A 385 2.70 -6.74 29.30
CA VAL A 385 1.26 -6.89 29.08
C VAL A 385 0.88 -6.58 27.63
N ARG A 386 1.58 -5.63 27.00
CA ARG A 386 1.39 -5.23 25.60
C ARG A 386 2.74 -5.24 24.89
N LEU A 387 2.83 -6.01 23.81
CA LEU A 387 3.96 -6.00 22.89
C LEU A 387 3.44 -5.75 21.47
N ASP A 388 3.93 -4.69 20.86
CA ASP A 388 3.61 -4.33 19.49
C ASP A 388 4.91 -4.14 18.70
N MET A 389 5.10 -4.99 17.69
CA MET A 389 6.27 -5.01 16.82
C MET A 389 5.85 -5.03 15.34
N SER A 390 4.60 -4.65 15.04
CA SER A 390 4.05 -4.76 13.69
C SER A 390 4.71 -3.79 12.71
N ASN A 391 4.62 -4.09 11.41
CA ASN A 391 5.11 -3.23 10.33
C ASN A 391 6.61 -2.87 10.50
N ASN A 392 7.45 -3.91 10.46
CA ASN A 392 8.91 -3.86 10.51
C ASN A 392 9.49 -4.91 9.52
N HIS A 393 10.79 -5.20 9.58
CA HIS A 393 11.45 -6.18 8.70
C HIS A 393 11.87 -7.48 9.42
N PHE A 394 11.20 -7.85 10.53
CA PHE A 394 11.59 -9.05 11.27
C PHE A 394 11.42 -10.29 10.41
N TYR A 395 12.45 -11.14 10.34
CA TYR A 395 12.41 -12.41 9.61
C TYR A 395 12.65 -13.60 10.54
N GLY A 396 12.69 -14.80 9.97
CA GLY A 396 12.93 -16.02 10.75
C GLY A 396 11.66 -16.49 11.43
N SER A 397 11.78 -17.41 12.38
CA SER A 397 10.63 -17.99 13.07
C SER A 397 10.24 -17.21 14.33
N ILE A 398 8.97 -17.27 14.73
CA ILE A 398 8.56 -16.74 16.03
C ILE A 398 9.16 -17.62 17.14
N PRO A 399 10.08 -17.11 17.98
CA PRO A 399 10.74 -17.92 18.98
C PRO A 399 9.74 -18.40 20.04
N ALA A 400 9.78 -19.70 20.36
CA ALA A 400 8.83 -20.31 21.29
C ALA A 400 8.88 -19.70 22.70
N GLN A 401 10.03 -19.16 23.10
CA GLN A 401 10.28 -18.47 24.36
C GLN A 401 9.42 -17.21 24.51
N LEU A 402 9.05 -16.53 23.42
CA LEU A 402 8.16 -15.37 23.47
C LEU A 402 6.79 -15.75 24.06
N PHE A 403 6.33 -16.99 23.81
CA PHE A 403 5.07 -17.49 24.36
C PHE A 403 5.12 -17.79 25.86
N TYR A 404 6.28 -17.62 26.52
CA TYR A 404 6.42 -17.79 27.97
C TYR A 404 6.08 -16.51 28.75
N LEU A 405 5.80 -15.40 28.06
CA LEU A 405 5.38 -14.13 28.64
C LEU A 405 3.93 -14.21 29.15
N ARG A 406 3.74 -14.81 30.33
CA ARG A 406 2.41 -15.17 30.86
C ARG A 406 1.48 -14.00 31.16
N LEU A 407 2.01 -12.79 31.34
CA LEU A 407 1.18 -11.60 31.60
C LEU A 407 0.67 -10.92 30.33
N LEU A 408 1.18 -11.32 29.16
CA LEU A 408 0.88 -10.71 27.88
C LEU A 408 -0.63 -10.84 27.56
N ARG A 409 -1.23 -9.70 27.23
CA ARG A 409 -2.64 -9.55 26.85
C ARG A 409 -2.80 -9.14 25.40
N PHE A 410 -1.83 -8.43 24.85
CA PHE A 410 -1.82 -7.97 23.47
C PHE A 410 -0.46 -8.29 22.86
N LEU A 411 -0.48 -9.05 21.77
CA LEU A 411 0.67 -9.35 20.93
C LEU A 411 0.32 -9.01 19.48
N ASP A 412 1.08 -8.11 18.88
CA ASP A 412 1.00 -7.79 17.46
C ASP A 412 2.37 -7.90 16.82
N LEU A 413 2.51 -8.87 15.90
CA LEU A 413 3.71 -9.10 15.08
C LEU A 413 3.39 -8.97 13.59
N SER A 414 2.27 -8.31 13.25
CA SER A 414 1.76 -8.26 11.88
C SER A 414 2.67 -7.49 10.93
N ASP A 415 2.53 -7.68 9.63
CA ASP A 415 3.26 -6.95 8.58
C ASP A 415 4.79 -7.02 8.78
N ASN A 416 5.32 -8.23 8.80
CA ASN A 416 6.75 -8.53 8.91
C ASN A 416 7.11 -9.64 7.88
N SER A 417 8.34 -10.14 7.91
CA SER A 417 8.82 -11.24 7.08
C SER A 417 8.97 -12.56 7.85
N LEU A 418 8.17 -12.77 8.90
CA LEU A 418 8.26 -13.96 9.76
C LEU A 418 7.79 -15.20 9.01
N LYS A 419 8.54 -16.30 9.15
CA LYS A 419 8.30 -17.59 8.50
C LYS A 419 8.22 -18.73 9.52
N GLY A 420 8.00 -19.95 9.04
CA GLY A 420 7.93 -21.13 9.91
C GLY A 420 6.52 -21.43 10.40
N SER A 421 6.38 -22.55 11.11
CA SER A 421 5.11 -22.98 11.69
C SER A 421 4.85 -22.35 13.04
N LEU A 422 3.58 -22.06 13.35
CA LEU A 422 3.18 -21.55 14.66
C LEU A 422 3.39 -22.62 15.74
N SER A 423 4.29 -22.37 16.69
CA SER A 423 4.65 -23.31 17.74
C SER A 423 3.46 -23.66 18.66
N THR A 424 3.40 -24.91 19.13
CA THR A 424 2.40 -25.35 20.11
C THR A 424 2.53 -24.63 21.46
N GLU A 425 3.69 -24.03 21.72
CA GLU A 425 3.96 -23.24 22.92
C GLU A 425 3.09 -21.98 23.02
N ILE A 426 2.45 -21.55 21.92
CA ILE A 426 1.51 -20.43 21.92
C ILE A 426 0.41 -20.56 22.97
N GLY A 427 0.01 -21.80 23.31
CA GLY A 427 -0.99 -22.08 24.35
C GLY A 427 -0.56 -21.66 25.77
N LYS A 428 0.69 -21.27 25.99
CA LYS A 428 1.20 -20.75 27.28
C LYS A 428 0.84 -19.28 27.53
N LEU A 429 0.40 -18.53 26.52
CA LEU A 429 -0.06 -17.15 26.64
C LEU A 429 -1.45 -17.01 27.31
N GLY A 430 -1.72 -17.71 28.40
CA GLY A 430 -3.06 -17.88 28.97
C GLY A 430 -3.81 -16.59 29.40
N ASN A 431 -3.13 -15.44 29.41
CA ASN A 431 -3.75 -14.13 29.65
C ASN A 431 -4.06 -13.32 28.37
N SER A 432 -3.67 -13.84 27.20
CA SER A 432 -3.83 -13.15 25.93
C SER A 432 -5.30 -12.86 25.63
N ARG A 433 -5.54 -11.64 25.14
CA ARG A 433 -6.84 -11.13 24.69
C ARG A 433 -6.83 -10.83 23.21
N THR A 434 -5.70 -10.35 22.69
CA THR A 434 -5.51 -10.04 21.28
C THR A 434 -4.21 -10.68 20.80
N LEU A 435 -4.32 -11.45 19.73
CA LEU A 435 -3.21 -12.03 19.00
C LEU A 435 -3.34 -11.63 17.52
N LYS A 436 -2.35 -10.91 17.01
CA LYS A 436 -2.28 -10.50 15.61
C LYS A 436 -0.94 -10.88 15.00
N LEU A 437 -1.00 -11.56 13.87
CA LEU A 437 0.12 -12.13 13.15
C LEU A 437 -0.08 -11.96 11.63
N ASP A 438 -0.85 -10.95 11.22
CA ASP A 438 -1.26 -10.74 9.83
C ASP A 438 -0.04 -10.43 8.93
N GLY A 439 -0.15 -10.64 7.62
CA GLY A 439 0.86 -10.14 6.67
C GLY A 439 2.28 -10.66 6.92
N ASN A 440 2.43 -11.98 7.03
CA ASN A 440 3.70 -12.67 7.23
C ASN A 440 3.78 -13.90 6.28
N SER A 441 4.83 -14.73 6.41
CA SER A 441 5.03 -15.97 5.65
C SER A 441 4.90 -17.22 6.53
N LEU A 442 4.00 -17.20 7.52
CA LEU A 442 3.76 -18.34 8.41
C LEU A 442 3.06 -19.47 7.66
N PHE A 443 3.55 -20.70 7.79
CA PHE A 443 3.01 -21.88 7.10
C PHE A 443 2.65 -23.02 8.07
N GLY A 444 2.11 -24.11 7.54
CA GLY A 444 1.68 -25.25 8.34
C GLY A 444 0.28 -25.06 8.94
N ASN A 445 -0.08 -25.87 9.93
CA ASN A 445 -1.43 -25.85 10.51
C ASN A 445 -1.53 -24.87 11.69
N ILE A 446 -2.73 -24.36 11.93
CA ILE A 446 -3.05 -23.66 13.19
C ILE A 446 -3.03 -24.69 14.34
N PRO A 447 -2.17 -24.53 15.37
CA PRO A 447 -2.02 -25.50 16.45
C PRO A 447 -3.26 -25.56 17.36
N LEU A 448 -3.65 -26.76 17.78
CA LEU A 448 -4.81 -26.96 18.66
C LEU A 448 -4.67 -26.26 20.02
N GLN A 449 -3.44 -25.98 20.45
CA GLN A 449 -3.13 -25.29 21.71
C GLN A 449 -3.61 -23.83 21.75
N ILE A 450 -3.99 -23.23 20.61
CA ILE A 450 -4.70 -21.93 20.61
C ILE A 450 -5.98 -21.99 21.47
N GLY A 451 -6.64 -23.15 21.56
CA GLY A 451 -7.80 -23.32 22.43
C GLY A 451 -7.52 -23.15 23.94
N ASN A 452 -6.25 -23.22 24.37
CA ASN A 452 -5.88 -22.98 25.77
C ASN A 452 -6.00 -21.49 26.14
N LEU A 453 -6.06 -20.60 25.16
CA LEU A 453 -6.07 -19.15 25.33
C LEU A 453 -7.48 -18.62 25.61
N THR A 454 -8.12 -19.16 26.65
CA THR A 454 -9.55 -18.95 26.99
C THR A 454 -9.98 -17.50 27.23
N LYS A 455 -9.02 -16.56 27.36
CA LYS A 455 -9.27 -15.12 27.50
C LYS A 455 -9.26 -14.35 26.18
N LEU A 456 -8.93 -15.00 25.06
CA LEU A 456 -8.89 -14.38 23.74
C LEU A 456 -10.25 -13.77 23.37
N GLN A 457 -10.16 -12.57 22.82
CA GLN A 457 -11.23 -11.77 22.26
C GLN A 457 -11.00 -11.57 20.77
N HIS A 458 -9.76 -11.42 20.33
CA HIS A 458 -9.43 -11.23 18.91
C HIS A 458 -8.26 -12.10 18.49
N ILE A 459 -8.44 -12.81 17.38
CA ILE A 459 -7.40 -13.55 16.67
C ILE A 459 -7.38 -13.05 15.23
N SER A 460 -6.22 -12.61 14.76
CA SER A 460 -6.00 -12.19 13.37
C SER A 460 -4.70 -12.81 12.87
N ILE A 461 -4.79 -13.67 11.87
CA ILE A 461 -3.64 -14.35 11.26
C ILE A 461 -3.83 -14.38 9.73
N SER A 462 -4.36 -13.29 9.18
CA SER A 462 -4.65 -13.14 7.76
C SER A 462 -3.36 -12.96 6.94
N LEU A 463 -3.45 -13.12 5.61
CA LEU A 463 -2.32 -12.85 4.69
C LEU A 463 -1.05 -13.64 5.09
N ASN A 464 -1.19 -14.97 5.16
CA ASN A 464 -0.11 -15.91 5.48
C ASN A 464 -0.24 -17.17 4.59
N GLU A 465 0.60 -18.18 4.80
CA GLU A 465 0.62 -19.43 4.05
C GLU A 465 0.04 -20.63 4.85
N LEU A 466 -0.80 -20.37 5.86
CA LEU A 466 -1.34 -21.41 6.73
C LEU A 466 -2.24 -22.39 5.95
N SER A 467 -2.18 -23.66 6.32
CA SER A 467 -2.90 -24.76 5.67
C SER A 467 -3.66 -25.61 6.69
N GLY A 468 -4.30 -26.69 6.24
CA GLY A 468 -5.15 -27.53 7.10
C GLY A 468 -6.55 -26.93 7.28
N GLY A 469 -7.26 -27.31 8.35
CA GLY A 469 -8.59 -26.76 8.68
C GLY A 469 -8.55 -25.91 9.95
N ILE A 470 -9.69 -25.29 10.31
CA ILE A 470 -9.82 -24.57 11.58
C ILE A 470 -9.87 -25.61 12.71
N PRO A 471 -8.94 -25.61 13.68
CA PRO A 471 -8.93 -26.60 14.76
C PRO A 471 -10.15 -26.43 15.68
N ASP A 472 -10.77 -27.55 16.05
CA ASP A 472 -11.99 -27.58 16.88
C ASP A 472 -11.85 -26.85 18.22
N SER A 473 -10.62 -26.78 18.74
CA SER A 473 -10.29 -26.11 19.98
C SER A 473 -10.56 -24.59 19.94
N ILE A 474 -10.53 -23.94 18.78
CA ILE A 474 -10.92 -22.53 18.63
C ILE A 474 -12.37 -22.31 19.04
N PHE A 475 -13.26 -23.27 18.75
CA PHE A 475 -14.69 -23.14 19.06
C PHE A 475 -15.01 -23.27 20.55
N THR A 476 -14.00 -23.53 21.39
CA THR A 476 -14.11 -23.51 22.86
C THR A 476 -13.89 -22.10 23.44
N LEU A 477 -13.38 -21.15 22.63
CA LEU A 477 -13.06 -19.78 23.06
C LEU A 477 -14.32 -18.90 23.17
N LYS A 478 -15.08 -19.06 24.25
CA LYS A 478 -16.37 -18.36 24.48
C LYS A 478 -16.26 -16.84 24.61
N ARG A 479 -15.06 -16.29 24.73
CA ARG A 479 -14.77 -14.84 24.80
C ARG A 479 -14.43 -14.22 23.45
N LEU A 480 -14.26 -15.03 22.40
CA LEU A 480 -13.86 -14.57 21.08
C LEU A 480 -14.96 -13.67 20.48
N GLU A 481 -14.55 -12.47 20.09
CA GLU A 481 -15.35 -11.39 19.50
C GLU A 481 -14.97 -11.21 18.02
N GLY A 482 -13.69 -11.38 17.65
CA GLY A 482 -13.23 -11.36 16.26
C GLY A 482 -12.31 -12.53 15.90
N LEU A 483 -12.55 -13.14 14.74
CA LEU A 483 -11.69 -14.14 14.12
C LEU A 483 -11.43 -13.79 12.66
N ASP A 484 -10.19 -13.47 12.32
CA ASP A 484 -9.73 -13.26 10.95
C ASP A 484 -8.66 -14.28 10.57
N LEU A 485 -8.97 -15.12 9.58
CA LEU A 485 -8.09 -16.14 8.99
C LEU A 485 -8.01 -15.98 7.47
N SER A 486 -8.37 -14.80 6.95
CA SER A 486 -8.49 -14.60 5.51
C SER A 486 -7.14 -14.65 4.78
N SER A 487 -7.19 -14.87 3.46
CA SER A 487 -6.01 -14.86 2.59
C SER A 487 -4.93 -15.84 3.08
N ASN A 488 -5.30 -17.12 3.18
CA ASN A 488 -4.44 -18.23 3.57
C ASN A 488 -4.73 -19.45 2.66
N ASN A 489 -4.06 -20.58 2.92
CA ASN A 489 -4.27 -21.85 2.22
C ASN A 489 -5.16 -22.84 3.04
N LEU A 490 -6.06 -22.34 3.90
CA LEU A 490 -6.92 -23.18 4.73
C LEU A 490 -7.96 -23.90 3.87
N ARG A 491 -8.27 -25.15 4.21
CA ARG A 491 -9.14 -26.07 3.47
C ARG A 491 -10.13 -26.77 4.41
N MET A 492 -10.79 -27.82 3.92
CA MET A 492 -11.84 -28.58 4.62
C MET A 492 -13.16 -27.80 4.74
N GLN A 493 -14.14 -28.36 5.44
CA GLN A 493 -15.44 -27.72 5.67
C GLN A 493 -15.40 -26.81 6.89
N ILE A 494 -16.26 -25.79 6.92
CA ILE A 494 -16.48 -24.97 8.13
C ILE A 494 -17.16 -25.86 9.19
N PRO A 495 -16.53 -26.14 10.35
CA PRO A 495 -17.10 -27.04 11.34
C PRO A 495 -18.38 -26.47 11.96
N SER A 496 -19.38 -27.34 12.23
CA SER A 496 -20.65 -26.93 12.85
C SER A 496 -20.46 -26.30 14.24
N GLN A 497 -19.36 -26.62 14.91
CA GLN A 497 -18.97 -26.10 16.20
C GLN A 497 -18.73 -24.58 16.17
N ILE A 498 -18.58 -23.95 14.99
CA ILE A 498 -18.51 -22.49 14.85
C ILE A 498 -19.65 -21.78 15.59
N GLY A 499 -20.84 -22.37 15.62
CA GLY A 499 -22.02 -21.85 16.34
C GLY A 499 -21.86 -21.76 17.86
N ASN A 500 -20.78 -22.31 18.43
CA ASN A 500 -20.46 -22.23 19.85
C ASN A 500 -19.84 -20.88 20.27
N LEU A 501 -19.42 -20.05 19.32
CA LEU A 501 -18.76 -18.76 19.57
C LEU A 501 -19.77 -17.64 19.88
N SER A 502 -20.49 -17.75 20.99
CA SER A 502 -21.63 -16.88 21.32
C SER A 502 -21.34 -15.37 21.45
N ARG A 503 -20.07 -14.95 21.45
CA ARG A 503 -19.67 -13.54 21.52
C ARG A 503 -19.12 -12.98 20.21
N ILE A 504 -18.96 -13.81 19.18
CA ILE A 504 -18.34 -13.38 17.94
C ILE A 504 -19.22 -12.34 17.24
N SER A 505 -18.61 -11.20 16.96
CA SER A 505 -19.18 -10.12 16.16
C SER A 505 -18.60 -10.10 14.75
N THR A 506 -17.37 -10.59 14.58
CA THR A 506 -16.66 -10.55 13.29
C THR A 506 -16.04 -11.91 12.97
N LEU A 507 -16.47 -12.52 11.87
CA LEU A 507 -15.93 -13.76 11.34
C LEU A 507 -15.48 -13.55 9.89
N VAL A 508 -14.18 -13.61 9.65
CA VAL A 508 -13.54 -13.34 8.36
C VAL A 508 -12.66 -14.52 7.99
N ILE A 509 -13.06 -15.29 6.98
CA ILE A 509 -12.31 -16.46 6.48
C ILE A 509 -12.22 -16.46 4.95
N SER A 510 -12.40 -15.30 4.32
CA SER A 510 -12.34 -15.10 2.86
C SER A 510 -11.01 -15.50 2.25
N LYS A 511 -10.95 -15.71 0.94
CA LYS A 511 -9.71 -16.02 0.18
C LYS A 511 -8.97 -17.22 0.77
N ASN A 512 -9.66 -18.35 0.83
CA ASN A 512 -9.15 -19.64 1.30
C ASN A 512 -9.70 -20.75 0.38
N SER A 513 -9.52 -22.01 0.77
CA SER A 513 -9.99 -23.21 0.07
C SER A 513 -11.07 -23.98 0.85
N PHE A 514 -11.89 -23.30 1.65
CA PHE A 514 -12.98 -23.96 2.41
C PHE A 514 -14.05 -24.54 1.48
N THR A 515 -14.56 -25.72 1.82
CA THR A 515 -15.52 -26.51 1.01
C THR A 515 -16.81 -26.80 1.79
N GLY A 516 -17.78 -27.46 1.17
CA GLY A 516 -19.05 -27.82 1.80
C GLY A 516 -20.01 -26.63 1.91
N ALA A 517 -21.13 -26.81 2.62
CA ALA A 517 -22.14 -25.77 2.80
C ALA A 517 -21.85 -24.89 4.03
N ILE A 518 -22.44 -23.69 4.06
CA ILE A 518 -22.44 -22.85 5.27
C ILE A 518 -23.24 -23.58 6.37
N PRO A 519 -22.64 -23.92 7.52
CA PRO A 519 -23.31 -24.72 8.54
C PRO A 519 -24.44 -23.93 9.20
N THR A 520 -25.58 -24.59 9.42
CA THR A 520 -26.79 -23.98 10.01
C THR A 520 -26.58 -23.46 11.42
N SER A 521 -25.56 -23.94 12.13
CA SER A 521 -25.17 -23.49 13.46
C SER A 521 -24.65 -22.05 13.49
N VAL A 522 -24.24 -21.46 12.35
CA VAL A 522 -23.92 -20.02 12.24
C VAL A 522 -25.11 -19.16 12.67
N ARG A 523 -26.34 -19.65 12.51
CA ARG A 523 -27.56 -19.00 13.01
C ARG A 523 -27.54 -18.73 14.52
N ASN A 524 -26.77 -19.50 15.30
CA ASN A 524 -26.66 -19.33 16.75
C ASN A 524 -25.78 -18.14 17.15
N LEU A 525 -25.09 -17.50 16.20
CA LEU A 525 -24.17 -16.39 16.44
C LEU A 525 -24.94 -15.06 16.50
N SER A 526 -25.72 -14.87 17.57
CA SER A 526 -26.65 -13.74 17.71
C SER A 526 -26.01 -12.35 17.84
N LYS A 527 -24.68 -12.26 17.93
CA LYS A 527 -23.92 -11.00 17.95
C LYS A 527 -23.17 -10.73 16.65
N LEU A 528 -23.25 -11.64 15.69
CA LEU A 528 -22.48 -11.55 14.44
C LEU A 528 -22.94 -10.33 13.64
N GLU A 529 -22.04 -9.37 13.48
CA GLU A 529 -22.25 -8.17 12.69
C GLU A 529 -21.59 -8.29 11.31
N THR A 530 -20.46 -8.99 11.24
CA THR A 530 -19.68 -9.17 10.01
C THR A 530 -19.43 -10.66 9.73
N LEU A 531 -19.88 -11.11 8.57
CA LEU A 531 -19.59 -12.43 8.03
C LEU A 531 -18.96 -12.30 6.64
N GLN A 532 -17.69 -12.68 6.53
CA GLN A 532 -16.98 -12.73 5.25
C GLN A 532 -16.49 -14.14 4.93
N LEU A 533 -17.01 -14.68 3.85
CA LEU A 533 -16.75 -16.04 3.36
C LEU A 533 -16.29 -16.05 1.89
N GLU A 534 -15.95 -14.90 1.32
CA GLU A 534 -15.75 -14.78 -0.13
C GLU A 534 -14.54 -15.55 -0.63
N ASP A 535 -14.50 -15.80 -1.94
CA ASP A 535 -13.36 -16.41 -2.63
C ASP A 535 -12.91 -17.70 -1.92
N ASN A 536 -13.86 -18.63 -1.78
CA ASN A 536 -13.68 -19.97 -1.23
C ASN A 536 -14.32 -21.00 -2.18
N MET A 537 -14.34 -22.27 -1.79
CA MET A 537 -15.01 -23.34 -2.53
C MET A 537 -16.33 -23.78 -1.86
N LEU A 538 -16.99 -22.90 -1.12
CA LEU A 538 -18.25 -23.23 -0.43
C LEU A 538 -19.35 -23.48 -1.46
N GLY A 539 -20.19 -24.48 -1.21
CA GLY A 539 -21.30 -24.88 -2.09
C GLY A 539 -22.63 -24.93 -1.36
N GLY A 540 -23.60 -25.59 -1.99
CA GLY A 540 -24.97 -25.67 -1.47
C GLY A 540 -25.80 -24.42 -1.81
N GLU A 541 -27.01 -24.36 -1.27
CA GLU A 541 -27.90 -23.23 -1.49
C GLU A 541 -27.60 -22.07 -0.52
N THR A 542 -27.78 -20.83 -0.96
CA THR A 542 -27.69 -19.66 -0.08
C THR A 542 -28.70 -19.76 1.06
N PRO A 543 -28.27 -19.82 2.33
CA PRO A 543 -29.21 -20.00 3.43
C PRO A 543 -30.01 -18.73 3.73
N SER A 544 -31.33 -18.78 3.58
CA SER A 544 -32.22 -17.62 3.80
C SER A 544 -32.20 -17.10 5.24
N TRP A 545 -31.88 -17.95 6.21
CA TRP A 545 -31.77 -17.58 7.63
C TRP A 545 -30.64 -16.59 7.92
N LEU A 546 -29.68 -16.39 7.00
CA LEU A 546 -28.66 -15.33 7.14
C LEU A 546 -29.30 -13.95 7.21
N PHE A 547 -30.38 -13.74 6.45
CA PHE A 547 -31.10 -12.47 6.42
C PHE A 547 -32.04 -12.28 7.63
N ASP A 548 -32.27 -13.33 8.41
CA ASP A 548 -33.03 -13.26 9.67
C ASP A 548 -32.14 -12.84 10.87
N MET A 549 -30.82 -12.75 10.70
CA MET A 549 -29.88 -12.42 11.77
C MET A 549 -29.87 -10.91 12.03
N GLU A 550 -30.64 -10.45 13.03
CA GLU A 550 -30.87 -9.01 13.32
C GLU A 550 -29.59 -8.18 13.53
N SER A 551 -28.52 -8.78 14.06
CA SER A 551 -27.23 -8.09 14.30
C SER A 551 -26.39 -7.89 13.03
N LEU A 552 -26.69 -8.61 11.95
CA LEU A 552 -25.83 -8.67 10.77
C LEU A 552 -25.87 -7.35 10.00
N LYS A 553 -24.69 -6.79 9.73
CA LYS A 553 -24.50 -5.53 9.01
C LYS A 553 -23.71 -5.73 7.71
N ASN A 554 -22.78 -6.68 7.71
CA ASN A 554 -21.80 -6.87 6.65
C ASN A 554 -21.83 -8.33 6.21
N LEU A 555 -22.27 -8.60 4.98
CA LEU A 555 -22.41 -9.94 4.44
C LEU A 555 -21.70 -10.07 3.09
N PHE A 556 -20.71 -10.96 3.05
CA PHE A 556 -19.86 -11.16 1.89
C PHE A 556 -19.75 -12.65 1.60
N LEU A 557 -20.41 -13.10 0.53
CA LEU A 557 -20.50 -14.52 0.15
C LEU A 557 -19.95 -14.81 -1.25
N GLY A 558 -19.52 -13.78 -1.99
CA GLY A 558 -19.20 -13.89 -3.40
C GLY A 558 -17.99 -14.77 -3.70
N GLY A 559 -17.81 -15.14 -4.97
CA GLY A 559 -16.66 -15.95 -5.41
C GLY A 559 -16.66 -17.39 -4.90
N ASN A 560 -17.83 -17.91 -4.50
CA ASN A 560 -18.03 -19.29 -4.05
C ASN A 560 -18.79 -20.13 -5.10
N LYS A 561 -19.02 -21.41 -4.81
CA LYS A 561 -19.91 -22.32 -5.56
C LYS A 561 -21.33 -22.36 -4.98
N ILE A 562 -21.73 -21.32 -4.25
CA ILE A 562 -23.04 -21.21 -3.60
C ILE A 562 -24.10 -20.87 -4.67
N ASN A 563 -25.21 -21.61 -4.66
CA ASN A 563 -26.33 -21.39 -5.57
C ASN A 563 -27.38 -20.50 -4.91
N TRP A 564 -27.74 -19.40 -5.57
CA TRP A 564 -28.82 -18.53 -5.11
C TRP A 564 -30.19 -19.21 -5.26
N ASN A 565 -30.91 -19.40 -4.15
CA ASN A 565 -32.25 -19.99 -4.17
C ASN A 565 -33.31 -18.91 -4.47
N LYS A 566 -33.68 -18.80 -5.75
CA LYS A 566 -34.70 -17.85 -6.24
C LYS A 566 -36.15 -18.16 -5.79
N ILE A 567 -36.43 -19.36 -5.26
CA ILE A 567 -37.79 -19.77 -4.87
C ILE A 567 -38.15 -19.19 -3.51
N VAL A 568 -37.16 -18.98 -2.64
CA VAL A 568 -37.39 -18.49 -1.28
C VAL A 568 -37.52 -16.97 -1.31
N LYS A 569 -38.69 -16.48 -0.91
CA LYS A 569 -38.91 -15.04 -0.71
C LYS A 569 -38.17 -14.59 0.54
N ILE A 570 -37.15 -13.74 0.35
CA ILE A 570 -36.36 -13.16 1.45
C ILE A 570 -37.08 -11.92 1.97
N VAL A 571 -37.27 -11.87 3.30
CA VAL A 571 -37.74 -10.70 4.04
C VAL A 571 -36.71 -10.43 5.14
N PRO A 572 -35.70 -9.58 4.88
CA PRO A 572 -34.59 -9.40 5.81
C PRO A 572 -35.07 -8.78 7.13
N LYS A 573 -34.59 -9.33 8.24
CA LYS A 573 -34.67 -8.72 9.57
C LYS A 573 -33.41 -7.95 9.94
N CYS A 574 -32.31 -8.24 9.24
CA CYS A 574 -31.07 -7.48 9.32
C CYS A 574 -31.17 -6.14 8.56
N MET A 575 -30.34 -5.18 8.96
CA MET A 575 -30.13 -3.92 8.24
C MET A 575 -28.68 -3.85 7.77
N LEU A 576 -28.44 -4.33 6.56
CA LEU A 576 -27.11 -4.41 5.97
C LEU A 576 -26.60 -3.01 5.62
N SER A 577 -25.33 -2.80 5.93
CA SER A 577 -24.51 -1.70 5.44
C SER A 577 -23.66 -2.15 4.24
N ARG A 578 -23.29 -3.43 4.16
CA ARG A 578 -22.42 -3.94 3.09
C ARG A 578 -22.88 -5.30 2.64
N LEU A 579 -23.09 -5.45 1.34
CA LEU A 579 -23.52 -6.69 0.73
C LEU A 579 -22.67 -6.99 -0.51
N SER A 580 -22.02 -8.16 -0.49
CA SER A 580 -21.40 -8.72 -1.68
C SER A 580 -21.91 -10.13 -1.93
N LEU A 581 -22.47 -10.31 -3.12
CA LEU A 581 -22.91 -11.58 -3.70
C LEU A 581 -22.32 -11.76 -5.10
N ARG A 582 -21.09 -11.25 -5.32
CA ARG A 582 -20.36 -11.41 -6.58
C ARG A 582 -20.27 -12.89 -6.97
N SER A 583 -20.45 -13.23 -8.25
CA SER A 583 -20.27 -14.61 -8.71
C SER A 583 -21.08 -15.65 -7.91
N SER A 584 -22.32 -15.32 -7.54
CA SER A 584 -23.23 -16.20 -6.76
C SER A 584 -24.34 -16.81 -7.62
N GLN A 585 -24.17 -16.79 -8.95
CA GLN A 585 -25.13 -17.29 -9.94
C GLN A 585 -26.54 -16.71 -9.79
N ILE A 586 -26.66 -15.46 -9.33
CA ILE A 586 -27.95 -14.79 -9.21
C ILE A 586 -28.47 -14.50 -10.62
N SER A 587 -29.70 -14.91 -10.91
CA SER A 587 -30.36 -14.71 -12.21
C SER A 587 -31.66 -13.91 -12.07
N GLY A 588 -32.08 -13.22 -13.12
CA GLY A 588 -33.31 -12.41 -13.11
C GLY A 588 -33.05 -10.98 -12.66
N ASP A 589 -34.09 -10.24 -12.27
CA ASP A 589 -33.94 -8.85 -11.84
C ASP A 589 -33.16 -8.71 -10.53
N ILE A 590 -32.59 -7.52 -10.28
CA ILE A 590 -31.96 -7.18 -9.00
C ILE A 590 -32.97 -7.43 -7.86
N PRO A 591 -32.65 -8.25 -6.84
CA PRO A 591 -33.61 -8.64 -5.82
C PRO A 591 -34.27 -7.46 -5.09
N GLU A 592 -35.59 -7.39 -5.16
CA GLU A 592 -36.38 -6.25 -4.64
C GLU A 592 -36.20 -6.02 -3.13
N TRP A 593 -35.92 -7.08 -2.35
CA TRP A 593 -35.71 -6.94 -0.91
C TRP A 593 -34.53 -6.03 -0.56
N ILE A 594 -33.56 -5.83 -1.47
CA ILE A 594 -32.44 -4.90 -1.26
C ILE A 594 -32.95 -3.47 -1.05
N SER A 595 -34.11 -3.11 -1.62
CA SER A 595 -34.77 -1.81 -1.42
C SER A 595 -35.07 -1.48 0.06
N THR A 596 -35.12 -2.49 0.92
CA THR A 596 -35.34 -2.35 2.37
C THR A 596 -34.08 -1.98 3.15
N GLN A 597 -32.89 -2.16 2.56
CA GLN A 597 -31.59 -1.99 3.21
C GLN A 597 -31.14 -0.52 3.13
N LYS A 598 -31.74 0.35 3.95
CA LYS A 598 -31.54 1.82 3.87
C LYS A 598 -30.17 2.32 4.32
N ASN A 599 -29.35 1.49 4.96
CA ASN A 599 -28.01 1.84 5.41
C ASN A 599 -26.90 1.34 4.46
N LEU A 600 -27.28 0.82 3.28
CA LEU A 600 -26.36 0.18 2.35
C LEU A 600 -25.36 1.19 1.78
N ASP A 601 -24.09 0.95 2.06
CA ASP A 601 -22.93 1.72 1.62
C ASP A 601 -22.18 1.02 0.49
N ILE A 602 -22.17 -0.32 0.48
CA ILE A 602 -21.55 -1.13 -0.57
C ILE A 602 -22.56 -2.17 -1.08
N LEU A 603 -22.79 -2.18 -2.38
CA LEU A 603 -23.52 -3.23 -3.09
C LEU A 603 -22.68 -3.80 -4.23
N GLU A 604 -22.28 -5.05 -4.08
CA GLU A 604 -21.46 -5.79 -5.06
C GLU A 604 -22.22 -7.03 -5.56
N LEU A 605 -22.70 -6.97 -6.80
CA LEU A 605 -23.44 -8.03 -7.49
C LEU A 605 -22.80 -8.39 -8.84
N SER A 606 -21.54 -8.06 -9.05
CA SER A 606 -20.83 -8.32 -10.30
C SER A 606 -20.69 -9.81 -10.59
N TYR A 607 -20.45 -10.16 -11.85
CA TYR A 607 -20.25 -11.54 -12.31
C TYR A 607 -21.44 -12.47 -12.00
N ASN A 608 -22.66 -11.96 -12.16
CA ASN A 608 -23.89 -12.74 -12.02
C ASN A 608 -24.63 -12.82 -13.38
N GLN A 609 -25.86 -13.30 -13.39
CA GLN A 609 -26.75 -13.41 -14.56
C GLN A 609 -27.95 -12.47 -14.40
N LEU A 610 -27.73 -11.30 -13.79
CA LEU A 610 -28.81 -10.34 -13.53
C LEU A 610 -29.30 -9.72 -14.83
N THR A 611 -30.62 -9.70 -15.02
CA THR A 611 -31.31 -9.15 -16.20
C THR A 611 -32.19 -7.96 -15.80
N GLY A 612 -33.00 -7.46 -16.73
CA GLY A 612 -33.96 -6.40 -16.47
C GLY A 612 -33.34 -5.01 -16.60
N ILE A 613 -34.06 -3.98 -16.13
CA ILE A 613 -33.59 -2.59 -16.15
C ILE A 613 -32.99 -2.18 -14.81
N PHE A 614 -32.20 -1.11 -14.80
CA PHE A 614 -31.75 -0.51 -13.55
C PHE A 614 -32.97 -0.04 -12.73
N PRO A 615 -33.18 -0.56 -11.51
CA PRO A 615 -34.38 -0.24 -10.74
C PRO A 615 -34.31 1.19 -10.18
N PRO A 616 -35.40 1.99 -10.31
CA PRO A 616 -35.42 3.36 -9.79
C PRO A 616 -35.10 3.45 -8.30
N TRP A 617 -35.64 2.52 -7.49
CA TRP A 617 -35.44 2.48 -6.03
C TRP A 617 -33.96 2.37 -5.64
N LEU A 618 -33.12 1.74 -6.47
CA LEU A 618 -31.69 1.60 -6.20
C LEU A 618 -30.95 2.92 -6.39
N ALA A 619 -31.38 3.73 -7.36
CA ALA A 619 -30.87 5.09 -7.53
C ALA A 619 -31.29 6.02 -6.37
N GLU A 620 -32.36 5.69 -5.63
CA GLU A 620 -32.81 6.45 -4.47
C GLU A 620 -32.15 6.01 -3.15
N LEU A 621 -31.51 4.83 -3.12
CA LEU A 621 -30.88 4.30 -1.90
C LEU A 621 -29.59 5.03 -1.48
N GLU A 622 -29.06 5.92 -2.34
CA GLU A 622 -27.83 6.69 -2.09
C GLU A 622 -26.65 5.83 -1.60
N VAL A 623 -26.43 4.69 -2.27
CA VAL A 623 -25.32 3.76 -1.99
C VAL A 623 -23.98 4.44 -2.29
N GLY A 624 -22.98 4.22 -1.44
CA GLY A 624 -21.64 4.77 -1.61
C GLY A 624 -20.84 4.11 -2.74
N ASN A 625 -20.92 2.77 -2.86
CA ASN A 625 -20.20 2.01 -3.87
C ASN A 625 -21.15 1.00 -4.53
N LEU A 626 -21.37 1.15 -5.83
CA LEU A 626 -22.28 0.31 -6.60
C LEU A 626 -21.55 -0.43 -7.72
N LEU A 627 -21.50 -1.74 -7.59
CA LEU A 627 -20.71 -2.63 -8.43
C LEU A 627 -21.63 -3.72 -9.02
N LEU A 628 -21.96 -3.56 -10.30
CA LEU A 628 -22.90 -4.42 -11.04
C LEU A 628 -22.28 -4.96 -12.35
N SER A 629 -20.95 -4.92 -12.46
CA SER A 629 -20.26 -5.27 -13.70
C SER A 629 -20.41 -6.75 -14.06
N ASN A 630 -20.29 -7.11 -15.34
CA ASN A 630 -20.43 -8.49 -15.83
C ASN A 630 -21.80 -9.10 -15.43
N ASN A 631 -22.87 -8.52 -15.98
CA ASN A 631 -24.25 -9.00 -15.88
C ASN A 631 -24.97 -8.81 -17.23
N GLU A 632 -26.27 -9.02 -17.29
CA GLU A 632 -27.13 -8.86 -18.47
C GLU A 632 -28.13 -7.69 -18.31
N LEU A 633 -27.83 -6.71 -17.45
CA LEU A 633 -28.71 -5.55 -17.19
C LEU A 633 -28.85 -4.68 -18.43
N SER A 634 -30.03 -4.09 -18.62
CA SER A 634 -30.41 -3.37 -19.84
C SER A 634 -31.11 -2.04 -19.54
N GLY A 635 -31.61 -1.37 -20.58
CA GLY A 635 -32.25 -0.05 -20.46
C GLY A 635 -31.23 1.09 -20.33
N SER A 636 -31.70 2.28 -19.97
CA SER A 636 -30.86 3.47 -19.80
C SER A 636 -30.33 3.61 -18.38
N ILE A 637 -29.15 4.22 -18.22
CA ILE A 637 -28.63 4.61 -16.91
C ILE A 637 -29.48 5.78 -16.37
N PRO A 638 -30.11 5.65 -15.19
CA PRO A 638 -30.99 6.70 -14.67
C PRO A 638 -30.21 7.94 -14.21
N SER A 639 -30.63 9.13 -14.65
CA SER A 639 -30.02 10.42 -14.30
C SER A 639 -29.93 10.68 -12.80
N ARG A 640 -30.88 10.15 -12.02
CA ARG A 640 -30.92 10.29 -10.56
C ARG A 640 -29.68 9.72 -9.86
N LEU A 641 -28.99 8.72 -10.44
CA LEU A 641 -27.74 8.20 -9.87
C LEU A 641 -26.69 9.29 -9.69
N PHE A 642 -26.63 10.21 -10.65
CA PHE A 642 -25.64 11.30 -10.65
C PHE A 642 -26.01 12.46 -9.72
N GLN A 643 -27.14 12.37 -9.02
CA GLN A 643 -27.53 13.33 -7.97
C GLN A 643 -27.15 12.84 -6.56
N SER A 644 -26.61 11.62 -6.44
CA SER A 644 -26.20 11.06 -5.16
C SER A 644 -25.05 11.86 -4.56
N GLN A 645 -25.17 12.19 -3.27
CA GLN A 645 -24.15 12.87 -2.48
C GLN A 645 -23.16 11.89 -1.80
N ARG A 646 -23.29 10.58 -2.09
CA ARG A 646 -22.49 9.53 -1.45
C ARG A 646 -21.78 8.62 -2.44
N LEU A 647 -22.31 8.49 -3.66
CA LEU A 647 -21.80 7.56 -4.66
C LEU A 647 -20.38 7.96 -5.06
N SER A 648 -19.40 7.14 -4.68
CA SER A 648 -17.98 7.32 -5.01
C SER A 648 -17.51 6.37 -6.10
N VAL A 649 -18.04 5.14 -6.15
CA VAL A 649 -17.71 4.17 -7.19
C VAL A 649 -18.95 3.67 -7.89
N LEU A 650 -18.97 3.81 -9.21
CA LEU A 650 -20.01 3.28 -10.09
C LEU A 650 -19.39 2.39 -11.16
N ALA A 651 -19.53 1.07 -11.00
CA ALA A 651 -19.05 0.09 -11.96
C ALA A 651 -20.22 -0.70 -12.57
N LEU A 652 -20.53 -0.40 -13.82
CA LEU A 652 -21.61 -1.02 -14.62
C LEU A 652 -21.07 -1.70 -15.89
N SER A 653 -19.78 -2.00 -15.92
CA SER A 653 -19.11 -2.50 -17.13
C SER A 653 -19.63 -3.87 -17.55
N ARG A 654 -19.59 -4.19 -18.84
CA ARG A 654 -19.99 -5.49 -19.41
C ARG A 654 -21.44 -5.84 -19.05
N ASN A 655 -22.35 -5.00 -19.53
CA ASN A 655 -23.81 -5.14 -19.44
C ASN A 655 -24.43 -4.76 -20.80
N ASN A 656 -25.75 -4.65 -20.88
CA ASN A 656 -26.52 -4.24 -22.07
C ASN A 656 -27.15 -2.84 -21.91
N PHE A 657 -26.56 -1.94 -21.10
CA PHE A 657 -27.09 -0.57 -20.95
C PHE A 657 -27.04 0.18 -22.29
N SER A 658 -28.08 0.96 -22.60
CA SER A 658 -28.26 1.64 -23.89
C SER A 658 -28.79 3.07 -23.71
N GLY A 659 -28.88 3.83 -24.80
CA GLY A 659 -29.25 5.25 -24.74
C GLY A 659 -28.05 6.15 -24.47
N GLU A 660 -28.29 7.43 -24.18
CA GLU A 660 -27.23 8.41 -23.91
C GLU A 660 -26.77 8.37 -22.44
N LEU A 661 -25.51 8.75 -22.19
CA LEU A 661 -25.05 9.05 -20.84
C LEU A 661 -25.80 10.30 -20.33
N PRO A 662 -26.39 10.29 -19.12
CA PRO A 662 -27.19 11.41 -18.63
C PRO A 662 -26.42 12.74 -18.63
N LYS A 663 -27.09 13.81 -19.11
CA LYS A 663 -26.51 15.16 -19.21
C LYS A 663 -26.10 15.78 -17.88
N ASN A 664 -26.56 15.21 -16.76
CA ASN A 664 -26.25 15.65 -15.41
C ASN A 664 -25.15 14.79 -14.75
N VAL A 665 -24.39 14.01 -15.53
CA VAL A 665 -23.27 13.20 -15.02
C VAL A 665 -22.28 14.02 -14.17
N GLY A 666 -22.11 15.30 -14.50
CA GLY A 666 -21.25 16.25 -13.78
C GLY A 666 -21.73 16.64 -12.38
N ASP A 667 -22.99 16.38 -12.03
CA ASP A 667 -23.53 16.68 -10.71
C ASP A 667 -22.93 15.75 -9.63
N ALA A 668 -22.39 14.59 -10.05
CA ALA A 668 -21.85 13.57 -9.17
C ALA A 668 -20.43 13.92 -8.69
N LYS A 669 -20.32 14.86 -7.76
CA LYS A 669 -19.03 15.41 -7.28
C LYS A 669 -18.16 14.43 -6.50
N GLU A 670 -18.76 13.39 -5.92
CA GLU A 670 -18.07 12.41 -5.08
C GLU A 670 -17.55 11.18 -5.85
N ILE A 671 -17.97 11.00 -7.12
CA ILE A 671 -17.52 9.86 -7.92
C ILE A 671 -16.05 10.00 -8.24
N SER A 672 -15.27 9.02 -7.78
CA SER A 672 -13.85 8.85 -8.05
C SER A 672 -13.59 7.81 -9.14
N VAL A 673 -14.49 6.84 -9.31
CA VAL A 673 -14.35 5.75 -10.28
C VAL A 673 -15.65 5.58 -11.05
N LEU A 674 -15.60 5.82 -12.36
CA LEU A 674 -16.72 5.61 -13.29
C LEU A 674 -16.34 4.59 -14.36
N MET A 675 -16.97 3.41 -14.31
CA MET A 675 -16.66 2.31 -15.23
C MET A 675 -17.91 1.80 -15.94
N LEU A 676 -18.05 2.19 -17.21
CA LEU A 676 -19.19 1.88 -18.07
C LEU A 676 -18.78 1.08 -19.33
N SER A 677 -17.58 0.49 -19.32
CA SER A 677 -17.03 -0.24 -20.45
C SER A 677 -17.95 -1.35 -20.95
N GLY A 678 -17.98 -1.63 -22.25
CA GLY A 678 -18.65 -2.83 -22.78
C GLY A 678 -20.17 -2.79 -22.59
N ASN A 679 -20.79 -1.70 -23.03
CA ASN A 679 -22.24 -1.49 -23.04
C ASN A 679 -22.67 -1.00 -24.44
N ASN A 680 -23.95 -0.65 -24.60
CA ASN A 680 -24.53 -0.13 -25.83
C ASN A 680 -24.83 1.39 -25.73
N LEU A 681 -24.09 2.14 -24.91
CA LEU A 681 -24.29 3.59 -24.74
C LEU A 681 -23.96 4.34 -26.03
N SER A 682 -24.73 5.37 -26.36
CA SER A 682 -24.62 6.14 -27.60
C SER A 682 -24.65 7.66 -27.34
N GLY A 683 -24.52 8.47 -28.40
CA GLY A 683 -24.52 9.93 -28.27
C GLY A 683 -23.15 10.49 -27.85
N PRO A 684 -23.06 11.79 -27.58
CA PRO A 684 -21.81 12.42 -27.16
C PRO A 684 -21.48 12.15 -25.69
N VAL A 685 -20.19 12.25 -25.34
CA VAL A 685 -19.77 12.39 -23.94
C VAL A 685 -20.30 13.75 -23.45
N PRO A 686 -21.16 13.81 -22.41
CA PRO A 686 -21.74 15.07 -21.95
C PRO A 686 -20.68 16.04 -21.44
N GLU A 687 -20.79 17.32 -21.81
CA GLU A 687 -19.88 18.40 -21.37
C GLU A 687 -19.74 18.47 -19.85
N SER A 688 -20.82 18.24 -19.10
CA SER A 688 -20.81 18.29 -17.63
C SER A 688 -19.81 17.31 -16.98
N ILE A 689 -19.35 16.26 -17.69
CA ILE A 689 -18.43 15.27 -17.13
C ILE A 689 -17.14 15.90 -16.60
N VAL A 690 -16.75 17.06 -17.14
CA VAL A 690 -15.56 17.82 -16.73
C VAL A 690 -15.69 18.41 -15.33
N ASP A 691 -16.93 18.54 -14.82
CA ASP A 691 -17.20 19.09 -13.50
C ASP A 691 -17.03 18.02 -12.38
N MET A 692 -16.65 16.79 -12.72
CA MET A 692 -16.40 15.70 -11.76
C MET A 692 -14.98 15.80 -11.18
N HIS A 693 -14.75 16.74 -10.27
CA HIS A 693 -13.41 17.08 -9.78
C HIS A 693 -12.70 15.98 -8.99
N GLN A 694 -13.42 14.99 -8.45
CA GLN A 694 -12.83 13.85 -7.72
C GLN A 694 -12.51 12.65 -8.62
N LEU A 695 -12.81 12.72 -9.92
CA LEU A 695 -12.70 11.59 -10.84
C LEU A 695 -11.22 11.21 -11.05
N LEU A 696 -10.86 9.99 -10.66
CA LEU A 696 -9.54 9.39 -10.81
C LEU A 696 -9.48 8.45 -12.02
N LEU A 697 -10.57 7.70 -12.24
CA LEU A 697 -10.68 6.70 -13.29
C LEU A 697 -11.97 6.86 -14.08
N LEU A 698 -11.82 6.97 -15.41
CA LEU A 698 -12.90 7.00 -16.37
C LEU A 698 -12.72 5.90 -17.42
N ASP A 699 -13.62 4.92 -17.44
CA ASP A 699 -13.67 3.89 -18.48
C ASP A 699 -15.03 3.92 -19.18
N LEU A 700 -15.05 4.44 -20.41
CA LEU A 700 -16.21 4.46 -21.30
C LEU A 700 -15.98 3.59 -22.55
N SER A 701 -14.96 2.72 -22.52
CA SER A 701 -14.54 1.94 -23.68
C SER A 701 -15.63 0.97 -24.17
N ARG A 702 -15.51 0.48 -25.40
CA ARG A 702 -16.39 -0.55 -26.00
C ARG A 702 -17.87 -0.16 -25.90
N ASN A 703 -18.20 1.03 -26.40
CA ASN A 703 -19.56 1.57 -26.47
C ASN A 703 -19.81 2.12 -27.90
N ASN A 704 -20.93 2.84 -28.10
CA ASN A 704 -21.30 3.52 -29.34
C ASN A 704 -21.22 5.07 -29.20
N LEU A 705 -20.39 5.60 -28.30
CA LEU A 705 -20.26 7.04 -28.07
C LEU A 705 -19.65 7.75 -29.28
N SER A 706 -19.97 9.01 -29.51
CA SER A 706 -19.60 9.77 -30.71
C SER A 706 -19.27 11.24 -30.42
N GLY A 707 -18.76 11.99 -31.40
CA GLY A 707 -18.42 13.39 -31.20
C GLY A 707 -17.10 13.60 -30.45
N PRO A 708 -16.75 14.85 -30.14
CA PRO A 708 -15.52 15.20 -29.44
C PRO A 708 -15.56 14.84 -27.95
N VAL A 709 -14.38 14.75 -27.35
CA VAL A 709 -14.20 14.57 -25.91
C VAL A 709 -14.09 15.96 -25.24
N PRO A 710 -14.91 16.27 -24.23
CA PRO A 710 -14.81 17.52 -23.46
C PRO A 710 -13.44 17.74 -22.82
N ALA A 711 -13.05 19.00 -22.65
CA ALA A 711 -11.77 19.38 -22.04
C ALA A 711 -11.87 19.43 -20.51
N PHE A 712 -11.06 18.63 -19.81
CA PHE A 712 -10.98 18.61 -18.36
C PHE A 712 -10.00 19.68 -17.85
N ASP A 713 -10.16 20.02 -16.56
CA ASP A 713 -9.24 20.91 -15.86
C ASP A 713 -7.81 20.34 -15.86
N ALA A 714 -6.83 21.22 -16.11
CA ALA A 714 -5.42 20.85 -16.14
C ALA A 714 -4.94 20.35 -14.77
N ASP A 715 -5.47 20.92 -13.68
CA ASP A 715 -5.11 20.56 -12.30
C ASP A 715 -5.95 19.39 -11.74
N GLY A 716 -6.75 18.73 -12.59
CA GLY A 716 -7.59 17.59 -12.20
C GLY A 716 -6.81 16.35 -11.75
N PHE A 717 -7.47 15.51 -10.94
CA PHE A 717 -6.90 14.26 -10.41
C PHE A 717 -7.04 13.05 -11.34
N LEU A 718 -7.48 13.25 -12.59
CA LEU A 718 -7.75 12.16 -13.53
C LEU A 718 -6.44 11.45 -13.93
N MET A 719 -6.39 10.13 -13.70
CA MET A 719 -5.17 9.33 -13.85
C MET A 719 -5.30 8.24 -14.92
N TYR A 720 -6.51 7.71 -15.11
CA TYR A 720 -6.80 6.65 -16.06
C TYR A 720 -8.01 7.02 -16.90
N VAL A 721 -7.82 7.05 -18.23
CA VAL A 721 -8.88 7.28 -19.21
C VAL A 721 -8.82 6.19 -20.27
N ASP A 722 -9.90 5.42 -20.39
CA ASP A 722 -10.11 4.49 -21.49
C ASP A 722 -11.41 4.82 -22.22
N LEU A 723 -11.27 5.34 -23.43
CA LEU A 723 -12.36 5.69 -24.35
C LEU A 723 -12.32 4.82 -25.60
N SER A 724 -11.51 3.75 -25.59
CA SER A 724 -11.24 2.94 -26.77
C SER A 724 -12.49 2.21 -27.28
N SER A 725 -12.50 1.81 -28.56
CA SER A 725 -13.61 1.08 -29.19
C SER A 725 -14.95 1.82 -29.11
N ASN A 726 -14.98 3.04 -29.63
CA ASN A 726 -16.17 3.90 -29.74
C ASN A 726 -16.24 4.51 -31.16
N LYS A 727 -17.05 5.56 -31.34
CA LYS A 727 -17.16 6.36 -32.57
C LYS A 727 -16.77 7.82 -32.32
N LEU A 728 -15.94 8.09 -31.30
CA LEU A 728 -15.48 9.43 -30.93
C LEU A 728 -14.63 10.02 -32.05
N SER A 729 -14.71 11.33 -32.23
CA SER A 729 -14.13 12.04 -33.38
C SER A 729 -13.61 13.42 -32.98
N GLY A 730 -12.85 14.07 -33.85
CA GLY A 730 -12.20 15.35 -33.55
C GLY A 730 -10.70 15.14 -33.33
N ASP A 731 -10.05 16.14 -32.75
CA ASP A 731 -8.63 16.06 -32.41
C ASP A 731 -8.40 15.16 -31.20
N VAL A 732 -7.17 14.65 -31.05
CA VAL A 732 -6.77 13.87 -29.87
C VAL A 732 -6.86 14.76 -28.61
N PRO A 733 -7.60 14.36 -27.56
CA PRO A 733 -7.72 15.16 -26.35
C PRO A 733 -6.40 15.22 -25.58
N SER A 734 -5.89 16.45 -25.37
CA SER A 734 -4.67 16.71 -24.58
C SER A 734 -4.93 17.46 -23.27
N SER A 735 -6.14 17.96 -23.06
CA SER A 735 -6.58 18.62 -21.83
C SER A 735 -7.36 17.63 -20.97
N LEU A 736 -6.66 16.64 -20.41
CA LEU A 736 -7.25 15.59 -19.56
C LEU A 736 -6.66 15.56 -18.14
N GLY A 737 -5.85 16.57 -17.78
CA GLY A 737 -5.19 16.68 -16.48
C GLY A 737 -3.70 16.27 -16.51
N ILE A 738 -2.89 16.93 -15.68
CA ILE A 738 -1.43 16.70 -15.60
C ILE A 738 -1.05 15.38 -14.91
N SER A 739 -1.98 14.79 -14.15
CA SER A 739 -1.79 13.57 -13.36
C SER A 739 -2.01 12.28 -14.15
N MET A 740 -2.24 12.37 -15.46
CA MET A 740 -2.55 11.24 -16.33
C MET A 740 -1.43 10.21 -16.36
N ILE A 741 -1.78 8.93 -16.22
CA ILE A 741 -0.88 7.77 -16.32
C ILE A 741 -1.24 6.91 -17.53
N VAL A 742 -2.53 6.67 -17.77
CA VAL A 742 -3.02 5.83 -18.87
C VAL A 742 -4.05 6.58 -19.71
N LEU A 743 -3.77 6.71 -21.00
CA LEU A 743 -4.67 7.25 -21.99
C LEU A 743 -4.86 6.27 -23.15
N ALA A 744 -6.03 5.62 -23.18
CA ALA A 744 -6.41 4.68 -24.22
C ALA A 744 -7.58 5.22 -25.06
N LEU A 745 -7.31 5.45 -26.34
CA LEU A 745 -8.19 6.09 -27.32
C LEU A 745 -8.38 5.24 -28.59
N GLY A 746 -7.83 4.02 -28.60
CA GLY A 746 -7.80 3.17 -29.80
C GLY A 746 -9.19 2.82 -30.36
N LYS A 747 -9.29 2.46 -31.63
CA LYS A 747 -10.55 2.10 -32.32
C LYS A 747 -11.62 3.20 -32.21
N ASN A 748 -11.28 4.38 -32.69
CA ASN A 748 -12.16 5.54 -32.75
C ASN A 748 -12.03 6.23 -34.13
N LYS A 749 -12.49 7.46 -34.24
CA LYS A 749 -12.41 8.32 -35.44
C LYS A 749 -11.64 9.61 -35.16
N PHE A 750 -10.71 9.60 -34.20
CA PHE A 750 -9.86 10.77 -33.95
C PHE A 750 -9.00 11.04 -35.18
N SER A 751 -8.82 12.31 -35.50
CA SER A 751 -8.14 12.78 -36.71
C SER A 751 -7.20 13.94 -36.41
N GLY A 752 -6.54 14.47 -37.43
CA GLY A 752 -5.58 15.56 -37.26
C GLY A 752 -4.20 15.05 -36.84
N ASN A 753 -3.36 15.96 -36.35
CA ASN A 753 -2.01 15.65 -35.90
C ASN A 753 -1.99 15.38 -34.39
N LEU A 754 -1.00 14.62 -33.91
CA LEU A 754 -0.77 14.45 -32.48
C LEU A 754 -0.41 15.80 -31.82
N PRO A 755 -1.14 16.25 -30.79
CA PRO A 755 -0.94 17.55 -30.18
C PRO A 755 0.29 17.56 -29.26
N ARG A 756 1.08 18.64 -29.33
CA ARG A 756 2.28 18.82 -28.49
C ARG A 756 1.93 18.87 -27.00
N ASN A 757 0.74 19.32 -26.64
CA ASN A 757 0.24 19.36 -25.25
C ASN A 757 0.22 17.99 -24.55
N LEU A 758 0.37 16.86 -25.25
CA LEU A 758 0.60 15.58 -24.60
C LEU A 758 1.86 15.58 -23.70
N THR A 759 2.83 16.47 -23.95
CA THR A 759 4.00 16.64 -23.07
C THR A 759 3.67 17.21 -21.70
N ASP A 760 2.49 17.81 -21.52
CA ASP A 760 2.05 18.37 -20.24
C ASP A 760 1.71 17.25 -19.23
N MET A 761 1.37 16.04 -19.73
CA MET A 761 1.12 14.83 -18.94
C MET A 761 2.43 14.13 -18.56
N LYS A 762 3.17 14.73 -17.61
CA LYS A 762 4.52 14.26 -17.23
C LYS A 762 4.58 12.85 -16.67
N TYR A 763 3.45 12.32 -16.17
CA TYR A 763 3.33 10.98 -15.60
C TYR A 763 2.77 9.95 -16.59
N LEU A 764 2.56 10.31 -17.86
CA LEU A 764 1.95 9.40 -18.83
C LEU A 764 2.89 8.22 -19.13
N GLU A 765 2.47 7.04 -18.71
CA GLU A 765 3.20 5.78 -18.93
C GLU A 765 2.64 5.00 -20.11
N HIS A 766 1.34 5.16 -20.41
CA HIS A 766 0.66 4.40 -21.45
C HIS A 766 -0.14 5.33 -22.35
N LEU A 767 0.22 5.35 -23.63
CA LEU A 767 -0.55 6.01 -24.69
C LEU A 767 -0.91 5.01 -25.81
N ASP A 768 -2.21 4.77 -25.97
CA ASP A 768 -2.74 3.93 -27.05
C ASP A 768 -3.76 4.70 -27.89
N ILE A 769 -3.43 4.96 -29.16
CA ILE A 769 -4.28 5.65 -30.15
C ILE A 769 -4.41 4.79 -31.44
N HIS A 770 -4.37 3.46 -31.30
CA HIS A 770 -4.46 2.58 -32.46
C HIS A 770 -5.80 2.68 -33.22
N ASP A 771 -5.85 2.22 -34.48
CA ASP A 771 -7.09 2.14 -35.26
C ASP A 771 -7.88 3.48 -35.26
N ASN A 772 -7.23 4.55 -35.70
CA ASN A 772 -7.80 5.91 -35.79
C ASN A 772 -7.46 6.56 -37.16
N ASN A 773 -7.81 7.83 -37.33
CA ASN A 773 -7.55 8.62 -38.54
C ASN A 773 -6.43 9.66 -38.34
N ILE A 774 -5.44 9.36 -37.48
CA ILE A 774 -4.35 10.29 -37.17
C ILE A 774 -3.43 10.45 -38.38
N THR A 775 -3.10 11.70 -38.70
CA THR A 775 -2.27 12.10 -39.84
C THR A 775 -1.02 12.85 -39.37
N GLY A 776 -0.19 13.29 -40.32
CA GLY A 776 1.00 14.08 -40.04
C GLY A 776 2.25 13.23 -39.84
N ASN A 777 3.31 13.86 -39.32
CA ASN A 777 4.57 13.19 -39.04
C ASN A 777 4.57 12.60 -37.63
N PHE A 778 5.36 11.55 -37.40
CA PHE A 778 5.63 11.09 -36.04
C PHE A 778 6.37 12.21 -35.29
N PRO A 779 5.85 12.69 -34.15
CA PRO A 779 6.35 13.90 -33.54
C PRO A 779 7.61 13.68 -32.68
N GLU A 780 8.59 14.58 -32.81
CA GLU A 780 9.83 14.55 -32.03
C GLU A 780 9.61 14.78 -30.52
N PHE A 781 8.51 15.42 -30.13
CA PHE A 781 8.24 15.73 -28.72
C PHE A 781 8.07 14.47 -27.87
N PHE A 782 7.84 13.29 -28.46
CA PHE A 782 7.85 12.04 -27.70
C PHE A 782 9.19 11.85 -26.98
N SER A 783 10.32 12.33 -27.53
CA SER A 783 11.60 12.31 -26.82
C SER A 783 11.59 13.06 -25.47
N GLN A 784 10.60 13.92 -25.19
CA GLN A 784 10.47 14.65 -23.93
C GLN A 784 9.64 13.89 -22.88
N MET A 785 8.97 12.80 -23.27
CA MET A 785 8.05 12.04 -22.41
C MET A 785 8.76 10.84 -21.76
N SER A 786 9.69 11.09 -20.85
CA SER A 786 10.59 10.05 -20.29
C SER A 786 9.90 8.97 -19.43
N ALA A 787 8.66 9.20 -18.99
CA ALA A 787 7.86 8.22 -18.25
C ALA A 787 7.17 7.19 -19.15
N LEU A 788 7.12 7.43 -20.47
CA LEU A 788 6.34 6.63 -21.41
C LEU A 788 6.92 5.21 -21.54
N GLN A 789 6.10 4.20 -21.25
CA GLN A 789 6.45 2.78 -21.31
C GLN A 789 5.76 2.07 -22.49
N VAL A 790 4.54 2.49 -22.83
CA VAL A 790 3.72 1.88 -23.88
C VAL A 790 3.28 2.98 -24.85
N LEU A 791 3.66 2.84 -26.12
CA LEU A 791 3.22 3.71 -27.21
C LEU A 791 2.67 2.86 -28.37
N ILE A 792 1.36 2.95 -28.58
CA ILE A 792 0.67 2.23 -29.66
C ILE A 792 -0.02 3.25 -30.58
N LEU A 793 0.45 3.32 -31.82
CA LEU A 793 -0.10 4.18 -32.88
C LEU A 793 -0.44 3.39 -34.14
N ARG A 794 -0.56 2.06 -34.04
CA ARG A 794 -0.84 1.19 -35.19
C ARG A 794 -2.11 1.56 -35.94
N ASN A 795 -2.15 1.26 -37.22
CA ASN A 795 -3.32 1.50 -38.09
C ASN A 795 -3.81 2.95 -38.05
N ASN A 796 -2.92 3.86 -38.45
CA ASN A 796 -3.16 5.28 -38.64
C ASN A 796 -2.55 5.72 -39.99
N SER A 797 -2.40 7.02 -40.23
CA SER A 797 -1.85 7.60 -41.47
C SER A 797 -0.59 8.45 -41.23
N LEU A 798 0.29 8.05 -40.30
CA LEU A 798 1.54 8.77 -40.01
C LEU A 798 2.58 8.62 -41.13
N HIS A 799 3.31 9.68 -41.45
CA HIS A 799 4.13 9.76 -42.68
C HIS A 799 5.65 9.64 -42.51
N SER A 800 6.26 10.26 -41.51
CA SER A 800 7.73 10.21 -41.37
C SER A 800 8.15 9.94 -39.95
N LEU A 801 9.23 9.17 -39.81
CA LEU A 801 9.91 8.89 -38.55
C LEU A 801 11.22 9.69 -38.52
N GLN A 802 11.29 10.72 -37.66
CA GLN A 802 12.43 11.65 -37.63
C GLN A 802 13.60 11.11 -36.79
N SER A 803 14.83 11.54 -37.10
CA SER A 803 16.02 11.22 -36.31
C SER A 803 15.91 11.80 -34.89
N ASN A 804 16.35 11.06 -33.86
CA ASN A 804 16.32 11.47 -32.45
C ASN A 804 14.96 11.42 -31.75
N SER A 805 13.93 10.87 -32.42
CA SER A 805 12.60 10.70 -31.83
C SER A 805 12.59 9.89 -30.52
N PHE A 806 13.64 9.09 -30.27
CA PHE A 806 13.75 8.19 -29.11
C PHE A 806 14.97 8.50 -28.23
N SER A 807 15.69 9.60 -28.48
CA SER A 807 16.96 9.95 -27.82
C SER A 807 16.92 10.04 -26.28
N ASN A 808 15.75 10.26 -25.66
CA ASN A 808 15.56 10.34 -24.21
C ASN A 808 14.51 9.34 -23.67
N GLN A 809 14.15 8.32 -24.47
CA GLN A 809 13.14 7.32 -24.14
C GLN A 809 13.73 6.15 -23.34
N SER A 810 14.01 6.37 -22.05
CA SER A 810 14.62 5.34 -21.19
C SER A 810 13.62 4.28 -20.71
N ALA A 811 12.33 4.61 -20.61
CA ALA A 811 11.30 3.74 -20.03
C ALA A 811 10.47 2.94 -21.06
N LEU A 812 10.61 3.22 -22.37
CA LEU A 812 9.77 2.64 -23.43
C LEU A 812 10.02 1.14 -23.61
N ARG A 813 8.99 0.30 -23.45
CA ARG A 813 9.05 -1.17 -23.58
C ARG A 813 8.22 -1.71 -24.73
N ILE A 814 7.12 -1.04 -25.05
CA ILE A 814 6.18 -1.46 -26.08
C ILE A 814 6.04 -0.32 -27.08
N LEU A 815 6.51 -0.55 -28.31
CA LEU A 815 6.36 0.39 -29.43
C LEU A 815 5.71 -0.31 -30.62
N ASP A 816 4.49 0.12 -30.97
CA ASP A 816 3.74 -0.42 -32.10
C ASP A 816 3.31 0.73 -33.03
N LEU A 817 4.05 0.88 -34.13
CA LEU A 817 3.80 1.85 -35.21
C LEU A 817 3.34 1.15 -36.49
N SER A 818 2.90 -0.10 -36.39
CA SER A 818 2.55 -0.92 -37.54
C SER A 818 1.39 -0.34 -38.36
N ASN A 819 1.33 -0.70 -39.64
CA ASN A 819 0.24 -0.29 -40.54
C ASN A 819 0.04 1.23 -40.60
N ASN A 820 1.10 1.96 -40.95
CA ASN A 820 1.11 3.41 -41.17
C ASN A 820 1.70 3.73 -42.56
N ASN A 821 1.96 5.01 -42.83
CA ASN A 821 2.61 5.48 -44.06
C ASN A 821 4.08 5.91 -43.84
N LEU A 822 4.75 5.38 -42.81
CA LEU A 822 6.08 5.84 -42.39
C LEU A 822 7.12 5.60 -43.49
N VAL A 823 7.80 6.66 -43.90
CA VAL A 823 8.94 6.65 -44.83
C VAL A 823 10.24 7.04 -44.11
N GLY A 824 11.38 6.78 -44.76
CA GLY A 824 12.71 7.03 -44.20
C GLY A 824 13.34 5.76 -43.64
N SER A 825 14.51 5.91 -43.02
CA SER A 825 15.23 4.81 -42.38
C SER A 825 14.84 4.63 -40.92
N ILE A 826 15.11 3.44 -40.38
CA ILE A 826 14.94 3.16 -38.95
C ILE A 826 15.99 3.99 -38.18
N PRO A 827 15.59 4.83 -37.21
CA PRO A 827 16.51 5.69 -36.46
C PRO A 827 17.51 4.89 -35.62
N LEU A 828 18.78 5.30 -35.61
CA LEU A 828 19.85 4.63 -34.86
C LEU A 828 19.64 4.70 -33.34
N ASP A 829 19.06 5.79 -32.86
CA ASP A 829 18.77 6.06 -31.45
C ASP A 829 17.73 5.13 -30.85
N LEU A 830 16.94 4.42 -31.67
CA LEU A 830 16.02 3.38 -31.20
C LEU A 830 16.76 2.21 -30.53
N GLY A 831 18.01 1.96 -30.90
CA GLY A 831 18.87 0.97 -30.24
C GLY A 831 19.34 1.38 -28.84
N ASN A 832 19.09 2.62 -28.41
CA ASN A 832 19.50 3.14 -27.10
C ASN A 832 18.36 3.13 -26.06
N VAL A 833 17.22 2.52 -26.36
CA VAL A 833 16.07 2.43 -25.45
C VAL A 833 16.40 1.48 -24.28
N VAL A 834 16.77 2.09 -23.15
CA VAL A 834 17.40 1.43 -21.99
C VAL A 834 16.54 0.34 -21.36
N SER A 835 15.22 0.52 -21.28
CA SER A 835 14.34 -0.49 -20.68
C SER A 835 14.17 -1.75 -21.54
N MET A 836 14.24 -1.64 -22.87
CA MET A 836 14.33 -2.80 -23.78
C MET A 836 15.73 -3.47 -23.76
N ALA A 837 16.70 -2.85 -23.08
CA ALA A 837 18.06 -3.37 -22.86
C ALA A 837 18.30 -3.90 -21.43
N GLY A 838 17.29 -3.86 -20.53
CA GLY A 838 17.31 -4.53 -19.21
C GLY A 838 17.78 -3.72 -17.99
N ILE A 839 17.81 -2.38 -18.04
CA ILE A 839 18.53 -1.55 -17.03
C ILE A 839 17.60 -0.71 -16.09
N PHE A 840 16.26 -0.88 -16.09
CA PHE A 840 15.38 -0.02 -15.27
C PHE A 840 14.21 -0.75 -14.57
N ASP A 841 14.30 -0.86 -13.23
CA ASP A 841 13.22 -1.22 -12.31
C ASP A 841 12.83 -0.02 -11.45
N ARG A 842 12.04 0.90 -12.01
CA ARG A 842 11.36 1.90 -11.18
C ARG A 842 9.86 1.85 -11.48
N TYR A 843 9.19 0.90 -10.83
CA TYR A 843 7.74 0.83 -10.79
C TYR A 843 7.22 1.87 -9.81
N TYR A 844 6.40 2.83 -10.27
CA TYR A 844 5.65 3.67 -9.34
C TYR A 844 4.54 2.84 -8.70
N ILE A 845 4.76 2.59 -7.42
CA ILE A 845 3.96 1.78 -6.50
C ILE A 845 2.66 2.52 -6.17
N SER A 846 1.60 1.73 -6.06
CA SER A 846 0.21 2.10 -5.85
C SER A 846 -0.09 3.45 -5.19
N ILE A 847 -1.07 4.18 -5.73
CA ILE A 847 -1.57 5.41 -5.11
C ILE A 847 -2.67 5.06 -4.13
N ARG A 848 -2.56 5.55 -2.89
CA ARG A 848 -3.59 5.41 -1.85
C ARG A 848 -4.21 6.78 -1.57
N THR A 849 -5.48 6.96 -1.92
CA THR A 849 -6.26 8.17 -1.60
C THR A 849 -7.63 7.76 -1.08
N ASN A 850 -8.09 8.31 0.05
CA ASN A 850 -9.45 8.15 0.58
C ASN A 850 -9.98 6.68 0.65
N GLY A 851 -9.11 5.73 1.00
CA GLY A 851 -9.49 4.31 1.05
C GLY A 851 -9.53 3.62 -0.32
N ILE A 852 -9.00 4.23 -1.38
CA ILE A 852 -8.83 3.64 -2.71
C ILE A 852 -7.33 3.46 -2.94
N GLN A 853 -6.91 2.23 -3.21
CA GLN A 853 -5.56 1.88 -3.61
C GLN A 853 -5.57 1.46 -5.07
N VAL A 854 -4.96 2.24 -5.95
CA VAL A 854 -4.79 1.87 -7.37
C VAL A 854 -3.45 1.18 -7.53
N ASN A 855 -3.44 -0.08 -7.95
CA ASN A 855 -2.25 -0.84 -8.28
C ASN A 855 -2.13 -0.99 -9.80
N TRP A 856 -1.23 -0.23 -10.42
CA TRP A 856 -1.03 -0.22 -11.87
C TRP A 856 -0.39 -1.50 -12.43
N ILE A 857 0.42 -2.19 -11.61
CA ILE A 857 1.05 -3.47 -11.95
C ILE A 857 -0.05 -4.53 -12.06
N GLU A 858 -0.91 -4.62 -11.05
CA GLU A 858 -2.06 -5.51 -11.08
C GLU A 858 -3.21 -4.98 -11.98
N ALA A 859 -3.05 -3.79 -12.56
CA ALA A 859 -4.11 -2.92 -13.09
C ALA A 859 -5.43 -3.12 -12.39
N SER A 860 -5.38 -2.85 -11.09
CA SER A 860 -6.54 -2.99 -10.27
C SER A 860 -6.76 -1.84 -9.33
N ILE A 861 -8.02 -1.65 -8.98
CA ILE A 861 -8.42 -0.74 -7.93
C ILE A 861 -8.86 -1.57 -6.75
N THR A 862 -8.15 -1.40 -5.64
CA THR A 862 -8.45 -1.97 -4.34
C THR A 862 -9.17 -0.93 -3.50
N LEU A 863 -10.47 -1.10 -3.26
CA LEU A 863 -11.17 -0.26 -2.28
C LEU A 863 -11.01 -0.85 -0.89
N ILE A 864 -10.29 -0.13 -0.04
CA ILE A 864 -10.02 -0.40 1.36
C ILE A 864 -11.01 0.38 2.21
N THR A 865 -11.96 -0.34 2.77
CA THR A 865 -12.97 0.26 3.66
C THR A 865 -13.03 -0.55 4.95
N GLY A 866 -12.12 -0.25 5.88
CA GLY A 866 -11.88 -1.09 7.06
C GLY A 866 -11.09 -2.36 6.67
N MET A 867 -11.55 -3.54 7.10
CA MET A 867 -10.92 -4.85 6.83
C MET A 867 -11.37 -5.49 5.50
N PHE A 868 -11.76 -4.69 4.51
CA PHE A 868 -12.36 -5.18 3.27
C PHE A 868 -11.64 -4.59 2.07
N THR A 869 -11.36 -5.45 1.10
CA THR A 869 -10.65 -5.14 -0.14
C THR A 869 -11.39 -5.78 -1.30
N PHE A 870 -11.97 -4.97 -2.19
CA PHE A 870 -12.48 -5.45 -3.48
C PHE A 870 -11.57 -4.96 -4.61
N LYS A 871 -11.32 -5.81 -5.60
CA LYS A 871 -10.42 -5.58 -6.72
C LYS A 871 -11.23 -5.35 -8.00
N ILE A 872 -11.13 -4.17 -8.61
CA ILE A 872 -11.61 -3.91 -9.97
C ILE A 872 -10.48 -4.18 -10.94
N GLU A 873 -10.71 -4.91 -12.04
CA GLU A 873 -9.71 -5.12 -13.09
C GLU A 873 -9.90 -4.12 -14.23
N MET A 874 -8.80 -3.50 -14.68
CA MET A 874 -8.79 -2.64 -15.88
C MET A 874 -8.66 -3.49 -17.16
N ASN A 875 -8.86 -2.86 -18.32
CA ASN A 875 -8.78 -3.56 -19.61
C ASN A 875 -7.37 -4.06 -19.94
N GLU A 876 -7.31 -5.21 -20.62
CA GLU A 876 -6.07 -5.78 -21.13
C GLU A 876 -5.49 -4.96 -22.28
N LEU A 877 -4.16 -4.87 -22.33
CA LEU A 877 -3.46 -4.21 -23.44
C LEU A 877 -3.49 -5.12 -24.67
N THR A 878 -4.07 -4.66 -25.75
CA THR A 878 -4.16 -5.46 -26.99
C THR A 878 -2.94 -5.21 -27.88
N VAL A 879 -2.16 -6.25 -28.15
CA VAL A 879 -0.96 -6.22 -29.00
C VAL A 879 -1.04 -7.23 -30.14
N ASN A 880 -0.24 -7.05 -31.18
CA ASN A 880 -0.02 -8.09 -32.19
C ASN A 880 1.15 -8.99 -31.75
N TRP A 881 0.90 -10.28 -31.56
CA TRP A 881 1.90 -11.24 -31.09
C TRP A 881 1.76 -12.58 -31.81
N LYS A 882 2.84 -13.07 -32.42
CA LYS A 882 2.87 -14.31 -33.21
C LYS A 882 1.75 -14.35 -34.26
N ASN A 883 1.58 -13.25 -35.01
CA ASN A 883 0.57 -13.07 -36.05
C ASN A 883 -0.90 -13.15 -35.57
N ALA A 884 -1.15 -12.97 -34.28
CA ALA A 884 -2.47 -12.91 -33.69
C ALA A 884 -2.63 -11.70 -32.77
N ILE A 885 -3.85 -11.17 -32.68
CA ILE A 885 -4.19 -10.15 -31.70
C ILE A 885 -4.27 -10.84 -30.33
N GLN A 886 -3.43 -10.42 -29.38
CA GLN A 886 -3.38 -10.95 -28.02
C GLN A 886 -3.67 -9.87 -26.98
N GLY A 887 -4.40 -10.24 -25.93
CA GLY A 887 -4.54 -9.43 -24.73
C GLY A 887 -3.39 -9.72 -23.79
N LEU A 888 -2.59 -8.70 -23.46
CA LEU A 888 -1.60 -8.77 -22.40
C LEU A 888 -2.26 -8.33 -21.10
N SER A 889 -2.34 -9.27 -20.16
CA SER A 889 -2.75 -8.97 -18.79
C SER A 889 -1.80 -7.95 -18.18
N SER A 890 -2.38 -7.01 -17.44
CA SER A 890 -1.65 -5.99 -16.70
C SER A 890 -0.55 -6.52 -15.82
N HIS A 891 -0.84 -7.62 -15.11
CA HIS A 891 0.03 -8.31 -14.16
C HIS A 891 1.34 -8.80 -14.80
N SER A 892 1.39 -8.88 -16.13
CA SER A 892 2.55 -9.33 -16.88
C SER A 892 3.10 -8.25 -17.82
N ARG A 893 2.55 -7.02 -17.86
CA ARG A 893 3.02 -5.98 -18.79
C ARG A 893 4.51 -5.67 -18.63
N HIS A 894 5.03 -5.78 -17.42
CA HIS A 894 6.44 -5.53 -17.11
C HIS A 894 7.40 -6.54 -17.74
N ILE A 895 6.94 -7.75 -18.08
CA ILE A 895 7.76 -8.80 -18.67
C ILE A 895 7.68 -8.84 -20.21
N TYR A 896 6.96 -7.91 -20.85
CA TYR A 896 6.87 -7.82 -22.31
C TYR A 896 7.61 -6.60 -22.85
N SER A 897 8.30 -6.85 -23.97
CA SER A 897 9.11 -5.90 -24.71
C SER A 897 8.90 -6.18 -26.19
N LEU A 898 8.36 -5.21 -26.93
CA LEU A 898 8.01 -5.39 -28.34
C LEU A 898 8.28 -4.15 -29.17
N LEU A 899 8.68 -4.40 -30.42
CA LEU A 899 8.90 -3.40 -31.44
C LEU A 899 8.26 -3.86 -32.75
N ASP A 900 7.16 -3.21 -33.14
CA ASP A 900 6.45 -3.50 -34.39
C ASP A 900 6.42 -2.23 -35.27
N LEU A 901 7.16 -2.28 -36.39
CA LEU A 901 7.17 -1.27 -37.44
C LEU A 901 6.63 -1.82 -38.77
N SER A 902 5.95 -2.97 -38.73
CA SER A 902 5.49 -3.67 -39.92
C SER A 902 4.47 -2.88 -40.74
N LYS A 903 4.29 -3.25 -42.02
CA LYS A 903 3.30 -2.63 -42.94
C LYS A 903 3.46 -1.12 -43.03
N ASN A 904 4.68 -0.68 -43.32
CA ASN A 904 5.03 0.73 -43.54
C ASN A 904 5.75 0.88 -44.90
N LYS A 905 6.42 2.02 -45.12
CA LYS A 905 7.21 2.31 -46.33
C LYS A 905 8.67 2.63 -45.97
N LEU A 906 9.15 2.09 -44.85
CA LEU A 906 10.52 2.30 -44.36
C LEU A 906 11.54 1.69 -45.31
N SER A 907 12.68 2.33 -45.47
CA SER A 907 13.74 1.92 -46.40
C SER A 907 15.14 2.09 -45.80
N GLY A 908 16.17 1.63 -46.53
CA GLY A 908 17.55 1.64 -46.02
C GLY A 908 17.86 0.40 -45.16
N GLU A 909 19.02 0.41 -44.53
CA GLU A 909 19.53 -0.74 -43.78
C GLU A 909 18.94 -0.84 -42.36
N ILE A 910 18.89 -2.06 -41.83
CA ILE A 910 18.52 -2.31 -40.43
C ILE A 910 19.70 -1.91 -39.52
N PRO A 911 19.52 -1.00 -38.54
CA PRO A 911 20.58 -0.60 -37.63
C PRO A 911 21.12 -1.75 -36.78
N ALA A 912 22.45 -1.93 -36.76
CA ALA A 912 23.10 -2.92 -35.90
C ALA A 912 22.92 -2.60 -34.39
N SER A 913 22.67 -1.35 -34.02
CA SER A 913 22.42 -0.91 -32.64
C SER A 913 21.19 -1.56 -32.02
N LEU A 914 20.21 -2.01 -32.82
CA LEU A 914 19.04 -2.73 -32.31
C LEU A 914 19.39 -4.07 -31.65
N GLY A 915 20.56 -4.65 -31.97
CA GLY A 915 21.06 -5.85 -31.28
C GLY A 915 21.41 -5.64 -29.79
N LEU A 916 21.41 -4.39 -29.30
CA LEU A 916 21.59 -4.05 -27.89
C LEU A 916 20.31 -4.28 -27.05
N LEU A 917 19.15 -4.46 -27.68
CA LEU A 917 17.85 -4.60 -27.02
C LEU A 917 17.63 -6.04 -26.53
N LYS A 918 18.47 -6.49 -25.60
CA LYS A 918 18.54 -7.91 -25.19
C LYS A 918 17.25 -8.47 -24.59
N GLU A 919 16.45 -7.61 -23.97
CA GLU A 919 15.17 -8.01 -23.40
C GLU A 919 14.05 -8.10 -24.44
N LEU A 920 14.26 -7.63 -25.67
CA LEU A 920 13.23 -7.60 -26.71
C LEU A 920 12.72 -9.01 -27.06
N LYS A 921 11.42 -9.23 -26.93
CA LYS A 921 10.78 -10.52 -27.21
C LYS A 921 10.13 -10.61 -28.59
N LEU A 922 9.65 -9.50 -29.13
CA LEU A 922 9.09 -9.42 -30.48
C LEU A 922 9.70 -8.27 -31.27
N LEU A 923 10.19 -8.60 -32.46
CA LEU A 923 10.66 -7.64 -33.46
C LEU A 923 9.98 -7.92 -34.80
N ASN A 924 9.15 -6.99 -35.27
CA ASN A 924 8.43 -7.12 -36.54
C ASN A 924 8.66 -5.92 -37.45
N PHE A 925 9.39 -6.14 -38.54
CA PHE A 925 9.67 -5.16 -39.59
C PHE A 925 9.08 -5.57 -40.94
N SER A 926 8.17 -6.55 -40.96
CA SER A 926 7.64 -7.09 -42.21
C SER A 926 6.90 -6.06 -43.05
N ASN A 927 6.78 -6.32 -44.35
CA ASN A 927 6.03 -5.47 -45.28
C ASN A 927 6.55 -4.01 -45.28
N ASN A 928 7.84 -3.85 -45.59
CA ASN A 928 8.52 -2.57 -45.75
C ASN A 928 9.37 -2.58 -47.04
N ARG A 929 10.30 -1.63 -47.18
CA ARG A 929 11.29 -1.53 -48.28
C ARG A 929 12.72 -1.57 -47.74
N LEU A 930 12.94 -2.28 -46.64
CA LEU A 930 14.25 -2.37 -45.99
C LEU A 930 15.21 -3.16 -46.87
N SER A 931 16.46 -2.72 -46.95
CA SER A 931 17.50 -3.32 -47.79
C SER A 931 18.79 -3.54 -46.97
N GLY A 932 19.89 -3.93 -47.61
CA GLY A 932 21.14 -4.26 -46.91
C GLY A 932 21.12 -5.69 -46.37
N HIS A 933 21.77 -5.91 -45.23
CA HIS A 933 21.97 -7.23 -44.62
C HIS A 933 21.29 -7.32 -43.25
N ILE A 934 20.97 -8.55 -42.82
CA ILE A 934 20.55 -8.81 -41.44
C ILE A 934 21.76 -8.59 -40.51
N PRO A 935 21.70 -7.70 -39.51
CA PRO A 935 22.83 -7.43 -38.64
C PRO A 935 23.25 -8.64 -37.82
N ARG A 936 24.56 -8.93 -37.77
CA ARG A 936 25.09 -10.04 -36.94
C ARG A 936 24.75 -9.89 -35.45
N SER A 937 24.63 -8.65 -34.96
CA SER A 937 24.27 -8.32 -33.58
C SER A 937 22.86 -8.76 -33.19
N PHE A 938 21.97 -9.11 -34.14
CA PHE A 938 20.67 -9.68 -33.81
C PHE A 938 20.78 -11.06 -33.13
N GLY A 939 21.91 -11.75 -33.29
CA GLY A 939 22.20 -12.97 -32.53
C GLY A 939 22.48 -12.74 -31.04
N ASP A 940 22.54 -11.48 -30.59
CA ASP A 940 22.71 -11.10 -29.18
C ASP A 940 21.37 -10.69 -28.52
N LEU A 941 20.23 -10.81 -29.21
CA LEU A 941 18.90 -10.57 -28.66
C LEU A 941 18.44 -11.76 -27.78
N GLU A 942 18.93 -11.81 -26.54
CA GLU A 942 18.83 -12.98 -25.66
C GLU A 942 17.38 -13.46 -25.37
N SER A 943 16.43 -12.53 -25.30
CA SER A 943 15.01 -12.79 -25.00
C SER A 943 14.10 -12.89 -26.22
N ILE A 944 14.63 -12.83 -27.46
CA ILE A 944 13.78 -12.79 -28.66
C ILE A 944 13.00 -14.11 -28.86
N GLU A 945 11.69 -13.99 -29.00
CA GLU A 945 10.79 -15.11 -29.30
C GLU A 945 10.28 -15.09 -30.75
N THR A 946 10.05 -13.89 -31.29
CA THR A 946 9.48 -13.67 -32.63
C THR A 946 10.30 -12.63 -33.38
N LEU A 947 10.85 -13.02 -34.52
CA LEU A 947 11.57 -12.14 -35.45
C LEU A 947 10.94 -12.26 -36.84
N ASP A 948 10.26 -11.20 -37.29
CA ASP A 948 9.62 -11.13 -38.60
C ASP A 948 10.21 -10.01 -39.45
N LEU A 949 10.95 -10.40 -40.49
CA LEU A 949 11.60 -9.54 -41.47
C LEU A 949 11.03 -9.74 -42.88
N SER A 950 9.91 -10.45 -43.00
CA SER A 950 9.33 -10.86 -44.27
C SER A 950 8.89 -9.69 -45.16
N TYR A 951 8.78 -9.91 -46.48
CA TYR A 951 8.32 -8.88 -47.43
C TYR A 951 9.15 -7.59 -47.38
N ASN A 952 10.46 -7.71 -47.67
CA ASN A 952 11.41 -6.61 -47.74
C ASN A 952 12.40 -6.82 -48.93
N ASP A 953 13.40 -5.95 -49.06
CA ASP A 953 14.47 -6.01 -50.06
C ASP A 953 15.82 -6.48 -49.46
N ILE A 954 15.80 -7.20 -48.34
CA ILE A 954 17.01 -7.60 -47.58
C ILE A 954 17.79 -8.68 -48.36
N SER A 955 19.11 -8.57 -48.36
CA SER A 955 20.04 -9.42 -49.12
C SER A 955 21.15 -9.99 -48.23
N GLY A 956 21.99 -10.86 -48.79
CA GLY A 956 23.06 -11.53 -48.04
C GLY A 956 22.61 -12.81 -47.34
N THR A 957 23.31 -13.19 -46.27
CA THR A 957 23.08 -14.45 -45.53
C THR A 957 22.30 -14.23 -44.23
N ILE A 958 21.65 -15.30 -43.75
CA ILE A 958 21.13 -15.33 -42.38
C ILE A 958 22.33 -15.53 -41.44
N PRO A 959 22.57 -14.65 -40.44
CA PRO A 959 23.80 -14.72 -39.62
C PRO A 959 23.90 -15.99 -38.79
N GLN A 960 25.07 -16.65 -38.80
CA GLN A 960 25.34 -17.83 -37.96
C GLN A 960 25.12 -17.57 -36.45
N SER A 961 25.21 -16.31 -36.01
CA SER A 961 24.93 -15.92 -34.63
C SER A 961 23.50 -16.22 -34.17
N PHE A 962 22.54 -16.45 -35.09
CA PHE A 962 21.17 -16.82 -34.74
C PHE A 962 21.08 -18.17 -34.02
N SER A 963 22.06 -19.06 -34.19
CA SER A 963 22.18 -20.31 -33.42
C SER A 963 22.28 -20.09 -31.90
N LYS A 964 22.64 -18.88 -31.45
CA LYS A 964 22.71 -18.51 -30.03
C LYS A 964 21.33 -18.18 -29.41
N LEU A 965 20.32 -17.89 -30.24
CA LEU A 965 19.03 -17.39 -29.78
C LEU A 965 18.22 -18.54 -29.18
N LYS A 966 18.21 -18.63 -27.84
CA LYS A 966 17.64 -19.76 -27.11
C LYS A 966 16.11 -19.75 -27.04
N GLN A 967 15.50 -18.57 -27.14
CA GLN A 967 14.05 -18.39 -27.00
C GLN A 967 13.31 -18.23 -28.34
N LEU A 968 14.06 -18.13 -29.44
CA LEU A 968 13.48 -17.89 -30.77
C LEU A 968 12.56 -19.04 -31.17
N SER A 969 11.29 -18.71 -31.42
CA SER A 969 10.24 -19.68 -31.76
C SER A 969 9.63 -19.42 -33.13
N VAL A 970 9.65 -18.16 -33.57
CA VAL A 970 9.14 -17.73 -34.88
C VAL A 970 10.22 -16.88 -35.55
N LEU A 971 10.67 -17.30 -36.72
CA LEU A 971 11.59 -16.55 -37.57
C LEU A 971 10.99 -16.52 -38.98
N ASP A 972 10.46 -15.39 -39.43
CA ASP A 972 9.97 -15.24 -40.80
C ASP A 972 10.86 -14.27 -41.57
N VAL A 973 11.54 -14.77 -42.59
CA VAL A 973 12.43 -14.01 -43.49
C VAL A 973 11.98 -14.14 -44.95
N SER A 974 10.76 -14.63 -45.17
CA SER A 974 10.23 -14.91 -46.50
C SER A 974 10.10 -13.65 -47.35
N ASN A 975 10.05 -13.81 -48.68
CA ASN A 975 9.89 -12.69 -49.62
C ASN A 975 10.99 -11.62 -49.47
N ASN A 976 12.25 -12.04 -49.58
CA ASN A 976 13.45 -11.20 -49.56
C ASN A 976 14.43 -11.64 -50.68
N LYS A 977 15.68 -11.16 -50.64
CA LYS A 977 16.77 -11.50 -51.57
C LYS A 977 17.91 -12.24 -50.86
N LEU A 978 17.59 -13.03 -49.83
CA LEU A 978 18.58 -13.77 -49.05
C LEU A 978 19.16 -14.95 -49.83
N SER A 979 20.39 -15.32 -49.47
CA SER A 979 21.15 -16.40 -50.10
C SER A 979 22.10 -17.09 -49.11
N GLY A 980 22.61 -18.27 -49.46
CA GLY A 980 23.54 -19.06 -48.64
C GLY A 980 22.86 -20.11 -47.75
N GLU A 981 23.67 -20.82 -46.96
CA GLU A 981 23.17 -21.86 -46.04
C GLU A 981 22.42 -21.22 -44.85
N ILE A 982 21.25 -21.78 -44.52
CA ILE A 982 20.51 -21.43 -43.31
C ILE A 982 21.28 -21.99 -42.09
N PRO A 983 21.63 -21.15 -41.09
CA PRO A 983 22.40 -21.56 -39.92
C PRO A 983 21.86 -22.80 -39.20
N ARG A 984 22.75 -23.65 -38.71
CA ARG A 984 22.44 -24.80 -37.83
C ARG A 984 22.76 -24.50 -36.37
N GLY A 985 22.11 -25.24 -35.47
CA GLY A 985 22.32 -25.21 -34.03
C GLY A 985 21.26 -24.43 -33.25
N GLY A 986 20.98 -24.88 -32.03
CA GLY A 986 20.03 -24.22 -31.13
C GLY A 986 18.59 -24.29 -31.66
N GLN A 987 17.87 -23.16 -31.60
CA GLN A 987 16.49 -23.09 -32.10
C GLN A 987 16.40 -23.22 -33.62
N MET A 988 17.47 -22.89 -34.37
CA MET A 988 17.46 -22.94 -35.83
C MET A 988 17.23 -24.34 -36.41
N ASP A 989 17.52 -25.41 -35.65
CA ASP A 989 17.27 -26.80 -36.07
C ASP A 989 15.79 -27.19 -35.91
N THR A 990 15.03 -26.43 -35.10
CA THR A 990 13.63 -26.69 -34.80
C THR A 990 12.66 -25.96 -35.75
N ILE A 991 13.10 -24.84 -36.33
CA ILE A 991 12.30 -23.99 -37.22
C ILE A 991 12.27 -24.59 -38.63
N ASN A 992 11.36 -25.55 -38.82
CA ASN A 992 11.23 -26.33 -40.06
C ASN A 992 10.03 -25.94 -40.94
N ASP A 993 9.35 -24.83 -40.61
CA ASP A 993 8.28 -24.31 -41.46
C ASP A 993 8.89 -23.63 -42.70
N GLN A 994 8.66 -24.23 -43.86
CA GLN A 994 9.20 -23.76 -45.13
C GLN A 994 8.63 -22.40 -45.54
N SER A 995 7.42 -22.04 -45.07
CA SER A 995 6.81 -20.76 -45.44
C SER A 995 7.63 -19.57 -44.95
N TYR A 996 8.31 -19.73 -43.81
CA TYR A 996 9.15 -18.70 -43.20
C TYR A 996 10.39 -18.33 -44.01
N PHE A 997 10.80 -19.17 -44.96
CA PHE A 997 11.98 -18.94 -45.80
C PHE A 997 11.61 -18.78 -47.28
N ALA A 998 10.33 -18.91 -47.62
CA ALA A 998 9.84 -18.91 -48.99
C ALA A 998 10.23 -17.64 -49.76
N ASN A 999 10.30 -17.76 -51.09
CA ASN A 999 10.62 -16.65 -52.01
C ASN A 999 11.98 -15.97 -51.75
N ASN A 1000 12.97 -16.74 -51.31
CA ASN A 1000 14.40 -16.37 -51.31
C ASN A 1000 15.16 -17.39 -52.17
N SER A 1001 15.40 -17.08 -53.44
CA SER A 1001 15.88 -18.05 -54.43
C SER A 1001 17.31 -18.55 -54.21
N GLY A 1002 18.09 -17.91 -53.34
CA GLY A 1002 19.47 -18.28 -53.06
C GLY A 1002 19.68 -19.07 -51.76
N LEU A 1003 18.64 -19.35 -50.97
CA LEU A 1003 18.77 -20.08 -49.70
C LEU A 1003 18.82 -21.59 -49.91
N CYS A 1004 19.62 -22.27 -49.08
CA CYS A 1004 19.72 -23.73 -49.02
C CYS A 1004 19.90 -24.18 -47.55
N GLY A 1005 19.61 -25.44 -47.23
CA GLY A 1005 19.72 -25.96 -45.86
C GLY A 1005 18.64 -26.98 -45.51
N MET A 1006 18.80 -27.64 -44.36
CA MET A 1006 17.92 -28.72 -43.92
C MET A 1006 16.48 -28.26 -43.64
N GLN A 1007 16.32 -27.02 -43.16
CA GLN A 1007 15.03 -26.43 -42.77
C GLN A 1007 14.06 -26.34 -43.95
N ILE A 1008 14.59 -26.05 -45.15
CA ILE A 1008 13.82 -25.96 -46.40
C ILE A 1008 14.01 -27.15 -47.33
N LYS A 1009 14.84 -28.13 -46.94
CA LYS A 1009 15.14 -29.35 -47.72
C LYS A 1009 15.74 -29.06 -49.11
N VAL A 1010 16.53 -27.99 -49.23
CA VAL A 1010 17.27 -27.63 -50.45
C VAL A 1010 18.76 -27.89 -50.22
N LYS A 1011 19.41 -28.67 -51.09
CA LYS A 1011 20.85 -28.97 -50.97
C LYS A 1011 21.70 -27.74 -51.32
N CYS A 1012 22.76 -27.49 -50.55
CA CYS A 1012 23.72 -26.42 -50.82
C CYS A 1012 24.79 -26.88 -51.82
N SER A 1013 25.23 -26.01 -52.72
CA SER A 1013 26.07 -26.35 -53.88
C SER A 1013 27.55 -26.65 -53.56
N GLU A 1014 27.94 -26.80 -52.29
CA GLU A 1014 29.29 -27.26 -51.91
C GLU A 1014 29.41 -28.79 -51.80
N ASP A 1015 28.35 -29.53 -52.15
CA ASP A 1015 28.39 -31.00 -52.29
C ASP A 1015 28.67 -31.44 -53.75
N GLU A 1016 29.64 -30.82 -54.44
CA GLU A 1016 30.25 -31.45 -55.62
C GLU A 1016 31.52 -32.23 -55.19
N PRO A 1017 31.53 -33.57 -55.33
CA PRO A 1017 32.70 -34.36 -54.98
C PRO A 1017 33.82 -34.08 -55.97
N THR A 1018 34.96 -33.60 -55.49
CA THR A 1018 36.21 -33.75 -56.23
C THR A 1018 36.52 -35.24 -56.32
N SER A 1019 36.48 -35.76 -57.55
CA SER A 1019 37.01 -37.07 -57.89
C SER A 1019 38.48 -37.11 -57.52
N ASP A 1020 38.82 -37.79 -56.44
CA ASP A 1020 40.03 -38.59 -56.25
C ASP A 1020 39.94 -39.20 -54.83
N ASP A 1021 39.36 -40.39 -54.76
CA ASP A 1021 39.98 -41.58 -54.16
C ASP A 1021 38.91 -42.64 -53.84
N VAL A 1022 39.03 -43.76 -54.57
CA VAL A 1022 38.33 -45.01 -54.34
C VAL A 1022 39.29 -45.94 -53.61
N GLN A 1023 38.74 -46.73 -52.66
CA GLN A 1023 39.35 -47.77 -51.79
C GLN A 1023 39.94 -47.21 -50.50
N GLU A 1024 39.52 -47.62 -49.30
CA GLU A 1024 39.42 -49.02 -48.83
C GLU A 1024 38.15 -49.33 -48.02
N GLU A 1025 37.79 -50.61 -48.04
CA GLU A 1025 36.73 -51.27 -47.27
C GLU A 1025 37.14 -51.56 -45.81
N ASP A 1026 36.11 -51.77 -45.01
CA ASP A 1026 35.97 -52.64 -43.83
C ASP A 1026 36.22 -52.13 -42.40
N ASP A 1027 35.14 -52.37 -41.63
CA ASP A 1027 35.02 -52.79 -40.23
C ASP A 1027 35.58 -51.88 -39.13
N ASP A 1028 34.66 -51.20 -38.42
CA ASP A 1028 34.44 -51.54 -37.02
C ASP A 1028 33.06 -51.08 -36.51
N VAL A 1029 32.29 -52.06 -36.04
CA VAL A 1029 31.03 -51.90 -35.32
C VAL A 1029 31.37 -51.54 -33.87
N GLU A 1030 31.14 -50.30 -33.46
CA GLU A 1030 30.92 -49.98 -32.05
C GLU A 1030 29.48 -49.54 -31.82
N GLN A 1031 28.80 -50.34 -31.01
CA GLN A 1031 27.45 -50.13 -30.51
C GLN A 1031 27.40 -48.89 -29.62
N GLU A 1032 26.60 -47.90 -29.98
CA GLU A 1032 26.10 -46.91 -29.01
C GLU A 1032 24.63 -47.19 -28.65
N PRO A 1033 24.27 -47.13 -27.36
CA PRO A 1033 22.99 -47.61 -26.87
C PRO A 1033 21.87 -46.63 -27.23
N TRP A 1034 20.95 -47.11 -28.05
CA TRP A 1034 19.59 -46.61 -28.24
C TRP A 1034 18.99 -45.96 -26.98
N PHE A 1035 19.02 -44.62 -26.91
CA PHE A 1035 18.23 -43.89 -25.93
C PHE A 1035 16.74 -44.07 -26.28
N LEU A 1036 16.01 -44.78 -25.43
CA LEU A 1036 14.58 -45.09 -25.60
C LEU A 1036 13.74 -43.80 -25.53
N TRP A 1037 13.54 -43.18 -26.70
CA TRP A 1037 12.60 -42.07 -26.90
C TRP A 1037 11.19 -42.36 -26.34
N THR A 1038 10.80 -43.62 -26.25
CA THR A 1038 9.52 -44.06 -25.67
C THR A 1038 9.37 -43.64 -24.20
N GLY A 1039 10.43 -43.66 -23.39
CA GLY A 1039 10.38 -43.23 -21.99
C GLY A 1039 10.19 -41.72 -21.83
N VAL A 1040 10.81 -40.92 -22.71
CA VAL A 1040 10.67 -39.46 -22.73
C VAL A 1040 9.30 -39.04 -23.26
N TRP A 1041 8.77 -39.71 -24.29
CA TRP A 1041 7.42 -39.47 -24.78
C TRP A 1041 6.35 -39.86 -23.76
N ILE A 1042 6.50 -41.00 -23.09
CA ILE A 1042 5.58 -41.43 -22.02
C ILE A 1042 5.70 -40.50 -20.81
N GLY A 1043 6.93 -40.13 -20.41
CA GLY A 1043 7.19 -39.20 -19.30
C GLY A 1043 6.68 -37.79 -19.57
N PHE A 1044 6.83 -37.28 -20.80
CA PHE A 1044 6.29 -35.99 -21.23
C PHE A 1044 4.77 -36.05 -21.31
N LEU A 1045 4.16 -37.10 -21.87
CA LEU A 1045 2.70 -37.23 -21.90
C LEU A 1045 2.12 -37.34 -20.49
N LEU A 1046 2.73 -38.15 -19.62
CA LEU A 1046 2.28 -38.31 -18.24
C LEU A 1046 2.54 -37.04 -17.41
N GLY A 1047 3.66 -36.37 -17.62
CA GLY A 1047 3.99 -35.09 -16.98
C GLY A 1047 3.06 -33.97 -17.45
N PHE A 1048 2.76 -33.91 -18.74
CA PHE A 1048 1.83 -32.95 -19.34
C PHE A 1048 0.39 -33.24 -18.91
N ILE A 1049 -0.07 -34.49 -18.96
CA ILE A 1049 -1.39 -34.89 -18.46
C ILE A 1049 -1.49 -34.66 -16.96
N SER A 1050 -0.46 -34.97 -16.17
CA SER A 1050 -0.42 -34.68 -14.73
C SER A 1050 -0.49 -33.17 -14.48
N SER A 1051 0.26 -32.37 -15.24
CA SER A 1051 0.26 -30.91 -15.10
C SER A 1051 -1.07 -30.29 -15.51
N VAL A 1052 -1.66 -30.74 -16.62
CA VAL A 1052 -2.98 -30.31 -17.11
C VAL A 1052 -4.10 -30.78 -16.18
N LEU A 1053 -4.02 -31.99 -15.65
CA LEU A 1053 -4.99 -32.51 -14.68
C LEU A 1053 -4.86 -31.80 -13.33
N THR A 1054 -3.64 -31.49 -12.90
CA THR A 1054 -3.38 -30.66 -11.71
C THR A 1054 -3.92 -29.26 -11.92
N ALA A 1055 -3.69 -28.65 -13.09
CA ALA A 1055 -4.26 -27.35 -13.47
C ALA A 1055 -5.80 -27.39 -13.58
N PHE A 1056 -6.37 -28.49 -14.06
CA PHE A 1056 -7.82 -28.68 -14.17
C PHE A 1056 -8.46 -28.89 -12.78
N LEU A 1057 -7.84 -29.69 -11.91
CA LEU A 1057 -8.29 -29.95 -10.54
C LEU A 1057 -8.03 -28.75 -9.61
N SER A 1058 -7.02 -27.93 -9.90
CA SER A 1058 -6.76 -26.65 -9.23
C SER A 1058 -7.57 -25.49 -9.84
N GLY A 1059 -8.44 -25.74 -10.81
CA GLY A 1059 -9.39 -24.77 -11.35
C GLY A 1059 -8.81 -23.73 -12.33
N TYR A 1060 -7.62 -23.95 -12.87
CA TYR A 1060 -6.90 -23.01 -13.75
C TYR A 1060 -7.51 -22.88 -15.16
N PHE A 1061 -8.26 -23.89 -15.63
CA PHE A 1061 -8.98 -23.84 -16.92
C PHE A 1061 -10.50 -23.82 -16.70
N VAL A 1062 -11.16 -22.76 -17.18
CA VAL A 1062 -12.62 -22.71 -17.34
C VAL A 1062 -12.95 -23.18 -18.76
N LEU A 1063 -13.54 -24.37 -18.91
CA LEU A 1063 -14.00 -24.84 -20.22
C LEU A 1063 -15.19 -23.97 -20.67
N PRO A 1064 -15.17 -23.39 -21.89
CA PRO A 1064 -16.36 -22.79 -22.46
C PRO A 1064 -17.38 -23.90 -22.74
N ILE A 1065 -18.56 -23.80 -22.13
CA ILE A 1065 -19.68 -24.70 -22.43
C ILE A 1065 -20.03 -24.51 -23.91
N PRO A 1066 -20.05 -25.57 -24.74
CA PRO A 1066 -20.44 -25.43 -26.13
C PRO A 1066 -21.92 -25.02 -26.20
N LYS A 1067 -22.19 -23.95 -26.96
CA LYS A 1067 -23.55 -23.56 -27.35
C LYS A 1067 -24.23 -24.74 -28.04
N TYR A 1068 -25.19 -25.37 -27.37
CA TYR A 1068 -26.15 -26.24 -28.03
C TYR A 1068 -27.04 -25.37 -28.94
N ASN A 1069 -26.78 -25.42 -30.24
CA ASN A 1069 -27.73 -24.95 -31.24
C ASN A 1069 -28.93 -25.91 -31.26
N SER A 1070 -29.99 -25.60 -30.53
CA SER A 1070 -31.29 -26.25 -30.74
C SER A 1070 -31.98 -25.62 -31.96
N ILE A 1071 -31.74 -26.20 -33.14
CA ILE A 1071 -32.65 -26.01 -34.28
C ILE A 1071 -33.86 -26.91 -34.00
N HIS A 1072 -34.96 -26.32 -33.55
CA HIS A 1072 -36.29 -26.95 -33.57
C HIS A 1072 -37.04 -26.48 -34.82
N TYR A 1073 -37.01 -27.31 -35.87
CA TYR A 1073 -38.04 -27.30 -36.90
C TYR A 1073 -39.23 -28.14 -36.39
N ARG A 1074 -40.40 -27.50 -36.28
CA ARG A 1074 -41.70 -28.14 -36.03
C ARG A 1074 -42.17 -28.87 -37.29
N HIS A 1075 -42.83 -30.02 -37.07
CA HIS A 1075 -43.56 -30.86 -38.04
C HIS A 1075 -44.21 -30.12 -39.23
N ARG A 1076 -43.81 -30.48 -40.46
CA ARG A 1076 -44.59 -31.32 -41.39
C ARG A 1076 -43.72 -31.80 -42.55
#